data_AF-A0A2K0T3J2-F1
#
_entry.id   AF-A0A2K0T3J2-F1
#
_cell.length_a   1.000
_cell.length_b   1.000
_cell.length_c   1.000
_cell.angle_alpha   90.00
_cell.angle_beta   90.00
_cell.angle_gamma   90.00
#
_symmetry.space_group_name_H-M   'P 1'
#
loop_
_entity.id
_entity.type
_entity.pdbx_description
1 polymer ?
#
loop_
_entity_poly.entity_id
_entity_poly.type
_entity_poly.pdbx_seq_one_letter_code
_entity_poly.pdbx_strand_id
1 'polypeptide(L)'
;MTAISNTAATSDTAAISATKRTWKVTIQANNTAITTTIADPFPEPEYNVFEDYLRNSDRQHWSLQELEDGTDDMSRAEDQMKTYGQMLLDQIGLLKPGMLREGVAEVQLVIAEHHDASSEQVPGIHCLAWELLEFARFPLPGLRLRVTRVSDFTSRPPLPRPLGPPRSLSSVQASVNGVFHVLLVIARDFSRRGAARDPEPDLAQWPLMSVQKKLKSRLLLEVVRPGSIEELDEHLRVRAGHGVLFNLVHFDLHGRITRDEHGKQVPGLLFAKGYQASSPHRNPVPPTQLARAADVAKVLAEHRVENVVLNACLSAYNRTGSTTNLAHIFLEHGILNVSAMWFYVHWKTVTTYLETFYNELLIKGTDFHLAAQKGRDAIRKNPTCRTGKAYKDYFLCVNYTRSFSMPGAIQREPSPTPSMHSADSSTSNASMKSFMSGKWRKSPRLSDSFLVADEPIMHLELHLLELEYKLMTSRVVYASDLRKASDSDLNVTIERMVSMWLNTNLIDEVFYYKAKDFAKSRFLTVSHREKRTRASNGGYLQLLFPRPVRALRQTLHIIRDVDPVVDPGTQADPLENQRNEERRASVEKGLEQFAERLHKEGHSYMLFIGGRDAAWWREHLQHLSGEWWLNMAWKYTVHSRYVRDVTLLAGNRRPISRTMQ
;
A
#
# COMPACT_ATOMS: atom_id res chain seq x y z
N MET A 1 10.62 -68.07 18.38
CA MET A 1 12.02 -68.17 18.83
C MET A 1 12.91 -67.76 17.67
N THR A 2 14.05 -67.17 18.02
CA THR A 2 15.23 -66.87 17.20
C THR A 2 15.21 -65.69 16.23
N ALA A 3 16.34 -64.99 16.29
CA ALA A 3 16.67 -63.69 15.78
C ALA A 3 17.85 -63.82 14.80
N ILE A 4 17.97 -62.84 13.88
CA ILE A 4 19.20 -62.23 13.33
C ILE A 4 20.18 -63.12 12.52
N SER A 5 20.41 -62.78 11.24
CA SER A 5 21.66 -62.13 10.78
C SER A 5 21.77 -61.94 9.25
N ASN A 6 22.03 -60.67 8.89
CA ASN A 6 22.74 -60.06 7.76
C ASN A 6 23.29 -60.90 6.61
N THR A 7 23.08 -60.38 5.39
CA THR A 7 24.19 -60.12 4.44
C THR A 7 23.91 -58.82 3.68
N ALA A 8 24.96 -58.00 3.58
CA ALA A 8 24.96 -56.67 2.98
C ALA A 8 24.83 -56.73 1.46
N ALA A 9 23.92 -55.94 0.90
CA ALA A 9 23.93 -55.52 -0.49
C ALA A 9 24.19 -54.02 -0.51
N THR A 10 25.38 -53.67 -0.99
CA THR A 10 25.80 -52.33 -1.39
C THR A 10 24.75 -51.71 -2.31
N SER A 11 24.01 -50.71 -1.81
CA SER A 11 23.15 -49.88 -2.63
C SER A 11 24.00 -48.81 -3.31
N ASP A 12 24.32 -49.04 -4.57
CA ASP A 12 24.70 -48.01 -5.53
C ASP A 12 23.56 -46.99 -5.64
N THR A 13 23.53 -46.00 -4.75
CA THR A 13 22.81 -44.76 -4.99
C THR A 13 23.58 -43.95 -6.02
N ALA A 14 23.28 -44.23 -7.29
CA ALA A 14 23.66 -43.38 -8.40
C ALA A 14 23.28 -41.93 -8.10
N ALA A 15 24.30 -41.09 -7.95
CA ALA A 15 24.18 -39.64 -7.90
C ALA A 15 23.55 -39.17 -9.22
N ILE A 16 22.24 -38.90 -9.20
CA ILE A 16 21.57 -38.14 -10.26
C ILE A 16 22.13 -36.72 -10.14
N SER A 17 23.16 -36.43 -10.92
CA SER A 17 23.65 -35.08 -11.16
C SER A 17 22.46 -34.22 -11.61
N ALA A 18 21.96 -33.36 -10.72
CA ALA A 18 20.91 -32.43 -11.05
C ALA A 18 21.44 -31.46 -12.12
N THR A 19 21.08 -31.69 -13.39
CA THR A 19 21.53 -30.89 -14.51
C THR A 19 21.09 -29.43 -14.33
N LYS A 20 22.06 -28.50 -14.35
CA LYS A 20 21.79 -27.06 -14.27
C LYS A 20 21.03 -26.61 -15.52
N ARG A 21 19.99 -25.79 -15.32
CA ARG A 21 19.23 -25.18 -16.42
C ARG A 21 20.12 -24.19 -17.16
N THR A 22 19.90 -24.04 -18.47
CA THR A 22 20.66 -23.09 -19.30
C THR A 22 19.72 -22.34 -20.23
N TRP A 23 20.03 -21.07 -20.48
CA TRP A 23 19.26 -20.19 -21.35
C TRP A 23 20.19 -19.40 -22.25
N LYS A 24 19.85 -19.31 -23.53
CA LYS A 24 20.49 -18.36 -24.45
C LYS A 24 19.74 -17.05 -24.37
N VAL A 25 20.42 -15.98 -23.99
CA VAL A 25 19.79 -14.70 -23.67
C VAL A 25 20.52 -13.53 -24.32
N THR A 26 19.78 -12.46 -24.56
CA THR A 26 20.32 -11.15 -24.93
C THR A 26 20.07 -10.20 -23.77
N ILE A 27 21.15 -9.75 -23.12
CA ILE A 27 21.11 -8.80 -22.00
C ILE A 27 21.57 -7.46 -22.55
N GLN A 28 20.77 -6.42 -22.40
CA GLN A 28 21.17 -5.08 -22.78
C GLN A 28 21.83 -4.38 -21.58
N ALA A 29 23.07 -3.95 -21.75
CA ALA A 29 23.84 -3.16 -20.79
C ALA A 29 23.95 -1.72 -21.31
N ASN A 30 23.18 -0.80 -20.72
CA ASN A 30 22.96 0.55 -21.24
C ASN A 30 22.46 0.51 -22.71
N ASN A 31 23.34 0.78 -23.68
CA ASN A 31 23.02 0.77 -25.11
C ASN A 31 23.67 -0.39 -25.87
N THR A 32 24.38 -1.28 -25.17
CA THR A 32 25.10 -2.41 -25.78
C THR A 32 24.36 -3.70 -25.50
N ALA A 33 23.99 -4.45 -26.54
CA ALA A 33 23.41 -5.78 -26.40
C ALA A 33 24.51 -6.83 -26.24
N ILE A 34 24.35 -7.72 -25.27
CA ILE A 34 25.25 -8.82 -24.97
C ILE A 34 24.49 -10.12 -25.14
N THR A 35 24.87 -10.91 -26.14
CA THR A 35 24.32 -12.26 -26.33
C THR A 35 25.24 -13.26 -25.62
N THR A 36 24.70 -13.99 -24.66
CA THR A 36 25.45 -14.98 -23.87
C THR A 36 24.55 -16.18 -23.53
N THR A 37 25.16 -17.26 -23.06
CA THR A 37 24.43 -18.38 -22.46
C THR A 37 24.60 -18.31 -20.96
N ILE A 38 23.48 -18.24 -20.24
CA ILE A 38 23.45 -18.24 -18.78
C ILE A 38 23.09 -19.64 -18.32
N ALA A 39 23.93 -20.24 -17.50
CA ALA A 39 23.64 -21.42 -16.71
C ALA A 39 23.16 -20.99 -15.32
N ASP A 40 22.16 -21.71 -14.80
CA ASP A 40 21.66 -21.54 -13.44
C ASP A 40 22.82 -21.73 -12.45
N PRO A 41 23.14 -20.74 -11.61
CA PRO A 41 24.23 -20.90 -10.64
C PRO A 41 23.99 -22.07 -9.70
N PHE A 42 22.73 -22.36 -9.37
CA PHE A 42 22.32 -23.42 -8.45
C PHE A 42 21.45 -24.49 -9.16
N PRO A 43 21.62 -25.78 -8.85
CA PRO A 43 20.60 -26.78 -9.15
C PRO A 43 19.32 -26.52 -8.32
N GLU A 44 18.21 -27.11 -8.73
CA GLU A 44 16.90 -26.86 -8.11
C GLU A 44 16.90 -27.02 -6.57
N PRO A 45 17.46 -28.09 -5.97
CA PRO A 45 17.42 -28.27 -4.51
C PRO A 45 18.16 -27.20 -3.71
N GLU A 46 19.18 -26.55 -4.29
CA GLU A 46 20.01 -25.57 -3.59
C GLU A 46 19.31 -24.23 -3.36
N TYR A 47 18.20 -23.95 -4.06
CA TYR A 47 17.43 -22.73 -3.84
C TYR A 47 16.70 -22.69 -2.50
N ASN A 48 16.62 -23.81 -1.79
CA ASN A 48 16.14 -23.83 -0.41
C ASN A 48 16.93 -22.86 0.47
N VAL A 49 18.18 -22.52 0.13
CA VAL A 49 18.94 -21.47 0.83
C VAL A 49 18.19 -20.14 0.89
N PHE A 50 17.52 -19.73 -0.20
CA PHE A 50 16.78 -18.48 -0.24
C PHE A 50 15.47 -18.58 0.55
N GLU A 51 14.80 -19.73 0.49
CA GLU A 51 13.57 -19.98 1.23
C GLU A 51 13.84 -20.07 2.74
N ASP A 52 14.81 -20.88 3.15
CA ASP A 52 15.14 -21.17 4.55
C ASP A 52 15.79 -19.98 5.26
N TYR A 53 16.63 -19.19 4.56
CA TYR A 53 17.20 -17.94 5.09
C TYR A 53 16.12 -16.97 5.61
N LEU A 54 14.91 -17.07 5.06
CA LEU A 54 13.79 -16.18 5.36
C LEU A 54 12.69 -16.88 6.17
N ARG A 55 12.45 -18.17 5.94
CA ARG A 55 11.39 -18.93 6.64
C ARG A 55 11.77 -19.24 8.09
N ASN A 56 13.05 -19.50 8.38
CA ASN A 56 13.55 -19.66 9.74
C ASN A 56 13.58 -18.33 10.53
N SER A 57 13.42 -17.21 9.83
CA SER A 57 13.44 -15.89 10.45
C SER A 57 12.08 -15.46 11.02
N ASP A 58 10.96 -16.02 10.56
CA ASP A 58 9.58 -15.68 10.98
C ASP A 58 9.02 -16.57 12.11
N ARG A 59 9.66 -17.72 12.40
CA ARG A 59 9.29 -18.55 13.57
C ARG A 59 10.09 -18.08 14.78
N GLN A 60 9.41 -17.66 15.85
CA GLN A 60 10.04 -17.58 17.16
C GLN A 60 10.51 -19.00 17.54
N HIS A 61 11.80 -19.31 17.40
CA HIS A 61 12.38 -20.52 17.97
C HIS A 61 12.25 -20.44 19.50
N TRP A 62 11.57 -21.41 20.10
CA TRP A 62 11.39 -21.57 21.55
C TRP A 62 12.35 -22.61 22.14
N SER A 63 13.62 -22.57 21.75
CA SER A 63 14.67 -23.40 22.37
C SER A 63 15.96 -22.60 22.52
N LEU A 64 16.37 -22.38 23.77
CA LEU A 64 17.64 -21.74 24.16
C LEU A 64 18.89 -22.55 23.74
N GLN A 65 18.71 -23.69 23.08
CA GLN A 65 19.77 -24.66 22.78
C GLN A 65 20.20 -24.67 21.30
N GLU A 66 19.49 -23.95 20.40
CA GLU A 66 19.80 -23.87 18.95
C GLU A 66 20.40 -22.51 18.52
N LEU A 67 20.58 -21.57 19.46
CA LEU A 67 21.05 -20.20 19.15
C LEU A 67 22.51 -20.14 18.67
N GLU A 68 23.35 -21.13 19.00
CA GLU A 68 24.75 -21.17 18.57
C GLU A 68 24.92 -21.81 17.18
N ASP A 69 24.04 -22.74 16.78
CA ASP A 69 24.11 -23.43 15.47
C ASP A 69 23.50 -22.58 14.32
N GLY A 70 22.47 -21.77 14.64
CA GLY A 70 21.78 -20.94 13.62
C GLY A 70 22.60 -19.76 13.08
N THR A 71 23.64 -19.30 13.79
CA THR A 71 24.47 -18.18 13.32
C THR A 71 25.41 -18.56 12.18
N ASP A 72 25.90 -19.80 12.20
CA ASP A 72 26.79 -20.34 11.18
C ASP A 72 26.00 -20.66 9.90
N ASP A 73 24.81 -21.23 10.03
CA ASP A 73 23.91 -21.50 8.92
C ASP A 73 23.50 -20.23 8.16
N MET A 74 23.20 -19.15 8.88
CA MET A 74 22.88 -17.86 8.25
C MET A 74 24.07 -17.25 7.50
N SER A 75 25.26 -17.31 8.10
CA SER A 75 26.47 -16.74 7.48
C SER A 75 26.85 -17.53 6.23
N ARG A 76 26.71 -18.87 6.30
CA ARG A 76 26.82 -19.77 5.15
C ARG A 76 25.82 -19.43 4.05
N ALA A 77 24.56 -19.19 4.39
CA ALA A 77 23.55 -18.78 3.41
C ALA A 77 23.92 -17.46 2.72
N GLU A 78 24.39 -16.45 3.47
CA GLU A 78 24.83 -15.18 2.88
C GLU A 78 26.04 -15.32 1.96
N ASP A 79 26.99 -16.19 2.31
CA ASP A 79 28.14 -16.49 1.48
C ASP A 79 27.73 -17.26 0.21
N GLN A 80 26.76 -18.17 0.31
CA GLN A 80 26.14 -18.83 -0.84
C GLN A 80 25.45 -17.82 -1.76
N MET A 81 24.67 -16.88 -1.21
CA MET A 81 24.03 -15.82 -1.99
C MET A 81 25.05 -14.91 -2.68
N LYS A 82 26.15 -14.57 -2.00
CA LYS A 82 27.24 -13.78 -2.59
C LYS A 82 27.93 -14.54 -3.73
N THR A 83 28.16 -15.82 -3.54
CA THR A 83 28.74 -16.72 -4.54
C THR A 83 27.81 -16.83 -5.75
N TYR A 84 26.50 -16.99 -5.51
CA TYR A 84 25.48 -16.98 -6.55
C TYR A 84 25.53 -15.70 -7.39
N GLY A 85 25.57 -14.54 -6.75
CA GLY A 85 25.66 -13.25 -7.44
C GLY A 85 26.94 -13.10 -8.27
N GLN A 86 28.08 -13.59 -7.76
CA GLN A 86 29.34 -13.60 -8.49
C GLN A 86 29.31 -14.54 -9.70
N MET A 87 28.77 -15.75 -9.53
CA MET A 87 28.60 -16.71 -10.62
C MET A 87 27.69 -16.18 -11.73
N LEU A 88 26.64 -15.42 -11.41
CA LEU A 88 25.86 -14.74 -12.44
C LEU A 88 26.68 -13.67 -13.15
N LEU A 89 27.39 -12.82 -12.39
CA LEU A 89 28.17 -11.73 -12.94
C LEU A 89 29.22 -12.21 -13.96
N ASP A 90 29.93 -13.29 -13.62
CA ASP A 90 30.99 -13.86 -14.46
C ASP A 90 30.44 -14.35 -15.82
N GLN A 91 29.17 -14.77 -15.87
CA GLN A 91 28.52 -15.27 -17.08
C GLN A 91 27.97 -14.18 -18.01
N ILE A 92 27.66 -12.98 -17.50
CA ILE A 92 27.13 -11.87 -18.32
C ILE A 92 28.21 -11.34 -19.28
N GLY A 93 29.49 -11.46 -18.92
CA GLY A 93 30.59 -11.01 -19.77
C GLY A 93 30.79 -9.49 -19.82
N LEU A 94 30.24 -8.74 -18.85
CA LEU A 94 30.42 -7.29 -18.70
C LEU A 94 31.88 -6.87 -18.51
N LEU A 95 32.71 -7.77 -17.99
CA LEU A 95 34.14 -7.54 -17.73
C LEU A 95 35.02 -7.75 -18.96
N LYS A 96 34.45 -8.10 -20.12
CA LYS A 96 35.22 -8.25 -21.35
C LYS A 96 35.76 -6.87 -21.81
N PRO A 97 37.02 -6.80 -22.30
CA PRO A 97 37.60 -5.55 -22.80
C PRO A 97 36.68 -4.87 -23.83
N GLY A 98 36.46 -3.56 -23.68
CA GLY A 98 35.64 -2.75 -24.60
C GLY A 98 34.14 -2.73 -24.32
N MET A 99 33.62 -3.50 -23.35
CA MET A 99 32.19 -3.48 -23.00
C MET A 99 31.76 -2.31 -22.12
N LEU A 100 32.63 -1.89 -21.21
CA LEU A 100 32.41 -0.71 -20.36
C LEU A 100 33.40 0.37 -20.77
N ARG A 101 32.90 1.60 -20.93
CA ARG A 101 33.76 2.77 -21.09
C ARG A 101 34.40 3.11 -19.76
N GLU A 102 35.65 3.60 -19.77
CA GLU A 102 36.29 4.12 -18.56
C GLU A 102 35.47 5.27 -17.97
N GLY A 103 35.33 5.31 -16.64
CA GLY A 103 34.62 6.36 -15.91
C GLY A 103 33.09 6.19 -15.79
N VAL A 104 32.50 5.09 -16.29
CA VAL A 104 31.08 4.81 -16.07
C VAL A 104 30.85 4.45 -14.60
N ALA A 105 30.09 5.29 -13.89
CA ALA A 105 29.72 5.04 -12.49
C ALA A 105 28.53 4.06 -12.36
N GLU A 106 27.76 3.85 -13.42
CA GLU A 106 26.50 3.12 -13.36
C GLU A 106 26.12 2.45 -14.68
N VAL A 107 25.62 1.22 -14.60
CA VAL A 107 25.19 0.41 -15.74
C VAL A 107 23.79 -0.13 -15.49
N GLN A 108 22.88 0.16 -16.42
CA GLN A 108 21.54 -0.41 -16.47
C GLN A 108 21.57 -1.74 -17.23
N LEU A 109 21.27 -2.82 -16.55
CA LEU A 109 21.05 -4.15 -17.11
C LEU A 109 19.56 -4.36 -17.35
N VAL A 110 19.24 -4.65 -18.60
CA VAL A 110 17.89 -4.98 -19.06
C VAL A 110 17.91 -6.44 -19.47
N ILE A 111 17.18 -7.26 -18.72
CA ILE A 111 17.15 -8.70 -18.88
C ILE A 111 15.82 -9.03 -19.52
N ALA A 112 15.84 -9.35 -20.82
CA ALA A 112 14.65 -9.61 -21.59
C ALA A 112 14.36 -11.12 -21.69
N GLU A 113 13.11 -11.48 -21.43
CA GLU A 113 12.55 -12.79 -21.71
C GLU A 113 11.46 -12.62 -22.76
N HIS A 114 11.61 -13.31 -23.89
CA HIS A 114 10.62 -13.30 -24.98
C HIS A 114 9.71 -14.51 -24.84
N HIS A 115 8.41 -14.28 -24.80
CA HIS A 115 7.40 -15.31 -24.63
C HIS A 115 6.64 -15.56 -25.93
N ASP A 116 6.91 -16.71 -26.53
CA ASP A 116 6.12 -17.26 -27.65
C ASP A 116 5.07 -18.23 -27.11
N ALA A 117 3.95 -18.39 -27.83
CA ALA A 117 2.77 -19.14 -27.38
C ALA A 117 2.96 -20.65 -27.13
N SER A 118 4.18 -21.20 -27.33
CA SER A 118 4.46 -22.64 -27.35
C SER A 118 5.36 -23.16 -26.22
N SER A 119 5.81 -22.32 -25.27
CA SER A 119 6.82 -22.68 -24.25
C SER A 119 6.28 -22.63 -22.81
N GLU A 120 5.29 -23.47 -22.48
CA GLU A 120 4.70 -23.47 -21.12
C GLU A 120 5.45 -24.31 -20.07
N GLN A 121 6.47 -25.09 -20.45
CA GLN A 121 7.01 -26.15 -19.57
C GLN A 121 8.34 -25.87 -18.87
N VAL A 122 9.15 -24.91 -19.32
CA VAL A 122 10.46 -24.61 -18.70
C VAL A 122 10.39 -23.28 -17.95
N PRO A 123 10.89 -23.20 -16.70
CA PRO A 123 11.01 -21.94 -15.98
C PRO A 123 11.83 -20.92 -16.77
N GLY A 124 11.27 -19.73 -16.88
CA GLY A 124 11.87 -18.61 -17.57
C GLY A 124 13.19 -18.15 -16.95
N ILE A 125 13.96 -17.36 -17.70
CA ILE A 125 15.20 -16.75 -17.19
C ILE A 125 14.96 -15.86 -15.96
N HIS A 126 13.74 -15.35 -15.79
CA HIS A 126 13.32 -14.60 -14.61
C HIS A 126 13.19 -15.46 -13.35
N CYS A 127 13.51 -16.75 -13.37
CA CYS A 127 13.64 -17.56 -12.16
C CYS A 127 14.92 -17.25 -11.36
N LEU A 128 15.88 -16.52 -11.93
CA LEU A 128 17.18 -16.23 -11.30
C LEU A 128 17.10 -14.99 -10.39
N ALA A 129 17.97 -14.94 -9.36
CA ALA A 129 18.10 -13.84 -8.40
C ALA A 129 18.87 -12.63 -8.97
N TRP A 130 18.36 -12.01 -10.03
CA TRP A 130 19.07 -10.95 -10.75
C TRP A 130 19.46 -9.74 -9.88
N GLU A 131 18.65 -9.41 -8.89
CA GLU A 131 18.84 -8.28 -7.98
C GLU A 131 20.11 -8.41 -7.12
N LEU A 132 20.66 -9.62 -6.97
CA LEU A 132 21.96 -9.81 -6.31
C LEU A 132 23.12 -9.18 -7.09
N LEU A 133 22.97 -8.96 -8.40
CA LEU A 133 23.96 -8.26 -9.22
C LEU A 133 24.15 -6.80 -8.82
N GLU A 134 23.11 -6.14 -8.28
CA GLU A 134 23.17 -4.74 -7.82
C GLU A 134 24.14 -4.53 -6.64
N PHE A 135 24.68 -5.62 -6.11
CA PHE A 135 25.67 -5.62 -5.03
C PHE A 135 26.79 -6.65 -5.19
N ALA A 136 26.91 -7.29 -6.36
CA ALA A 136 28.06 -8.13 -6.67
C ALA A 136 29.36 -7.29 -6.63
N ARG A 137 30.46 -7.89 -6.18
CA ARG A 137 31.74 -7.18 -6.09
C ARG A 137 32.32 -7.01 -7.49
N PHE A 138 32.39 -5.76 -7.95
CA PHE A 138 33.04 -5.43 -9.21
C PHE A 138 34.53 -5.16 -9.01
N PRO A 139 35.39 -5.59 -9.95
CA PRO A 139 36.80 -5.18 -10.00
C PRO A 139 36.97 -3.66 -10.18
N LEU A 140 35.98 -2.99 -10.77
CA LEU A 140 35.97 -1.53 -10.96
C LEU A 140 35.37 -0.84 -9.73
N PRO A 141 36.17 -0.11 -8.93
CA PRO A 141 35.68 0.56 -7.74
C PRO A 141 34.66 1.64 -8.10
N GLY A 142 33.47 1.59 -7.47
CA GLY A 142 32.42 2.59 -7.62
C GLY A 142 31.37 2.31 -8.69
N LEU A 143 31.55 1.28 -9.54
CA LEU A 143 30.55 0.88 -10.52
C LEU A 143 29.31 0.31 -9.82
N ARG A 144 28.12 0.78 -10.23
CA ARG A 144 26.83 0.25 -9.75
C ARG A 144 26.05 -0.39 -10.88
N LEU A 145 25.56 -1.60 -10.66
CA LEU A 145 24.61 -2.24 -11.55
C LEU A 145 23.17 -1.92 -11.13
N ARG A 146 22.30 -1.76 -12.12
CA ARG A 146 20.84 -1.67 -11.95
C ARG A 146 20.19 -2.76 -12.77
N VAL A 147 19.19 -3.42 -12.22
CA VAL A 147 18.51 -4.52 -12.91
C VAL A 147 17.07 -4.15 -13.22
N THR A 148 16.67 -4.38 -14.46
CA THR A 148 15.28 -4.32 -14.93
C THR A 148 14.93 -5.60 -15.65
N ARG A 149 13.88 -6.28 -15.18
CA ARG A 149 13.34 -7.50 -15.81
C ARG A 149 12.30 -7.09 -16.85
N VAL A 150 12.43 -7.60 -18.07
CA VAL A 150 11.49 -7.36 -19.17
C VAL A 150 10.89 -8.68 -19.61
N SER A 151 9.56 -8.76 -19.65
CA SER A 151 8.84 -9.87 -20.29
C SER A 151 8.14 -9.35 -21.52
N ASP A 152 8.64 -9.74 -22.69
CA ASP A 152 8.09 -9.38 -23.98
C ASP A 152 7.12 -10.46 -24.47
N PHE A 153 5.95 -10.03 -24.96
CA PHE A 153 4.86 -10.91 -25.40
C PHE A 153 4.54 -10.58 -26.87
N THR A 154 5.40 -11.05 -27.76
CA THR A 154 5.37 -10.80 -29.21
C THR A 154 4.06 -11.23 -29.87
N SER A 155 3.47 -12.32 -29.38
CA SER A 155 2.25 -12.95 -29.91
C SER A 155 0.95 -12.30 -29.43
N ARG A 156 1.02 -11.45 -28.40
CA ARG A 156 -0.15 -10.81 -27.78
C ARG A 156 0.08 -9.31 -27.79
N PRO A 157 -0.29 -8.59 -28.87
CA PRO A 157 -0.17 -7.13 -28.86
C PRO A 157 -0.99 -6.56 -27.69
N PRO A 158 -0.57 -5.43 -27.10
CA PRO A 158 -1.37 -4.75 -26.08
C PRO A 158 -2.80 -4.55 -26.61
N LEU A 159 -3.81 -4.73 -25.74
CA LEU A 159 -5.19 -4.47 -26.10
C LEU A 159 -5.29 -3.11 -26.80
N PRO A 160 -6.02 -3.00 -27.93
CA PRO A 160 -6.11 -1.76 -28.70
C PRO A 160 -6.46 -0.60 -27.78
N ARG A 161 -5.61 0.42 -27.71
CA ARG A 161 -5.90 1.64 -26.96
C ARG A 161 -7.11 2.32 -27.61
N PRO A 162 -8.28 2.42 -26.96
CA PRO A 162 -9.37 3.19 -27.52
C PRO A 162 -9.00 4.67 -27.54
N LEU A 163 -9.59 5.40 -28.49
CA LEU A 163 -9.31 6.81 -28.78
C LEU A 163 -9.53 7.69 -27.53
N GLY A 164 -8.46 8.30 -27.05
CA GLY A 164 -8.42 9.20 -25.90
C GLY A 164 -7.09 9.04 -25.14
N PRO A 165 -6.49 10.10 -24.58
CA PRO A 165 -5.17 9.98 -23.95
C PRO A 165 -5.27 9.30 -22.59
N PRO A 166 -4.80 8.04 -22.39
CA PRO A 166 -4.48 7.57 -21.05
C PRO A 166 -3.37 8.47 -20.49
N ARG A 167 -3.55 8.97 -19.27
CA ARG A 167 -2.47 9.69 -18.58
C ARG A 167 -1.54 8.65 -17.98
N SER A 168 -0.54 8.21 -18.74
CA SER A 168 0.53 7.35 -18.21
C SER A 168 1.15 7.98 -16.97
N LEU A 169 1.70 7.16 -16.05
CA LEU A 169 2.36 7.69 -14.85
C LEU A 169 3.45 8.72 -15.19
N SER A 170 4.22 8.48 -16.25
CA SER A 170 5.23 9.39 -16.77
C SER A 170 4.65 10.73 -17.25
N SER A 171 3.48 10.73 -17.91
CA SER A 171 2.80 11.96 -18.33
C SER A 171 2.32 12.78 -17.13
N VAL A 172 1.86 12.12 -16.06
CA VAL A 172 1.45 12.78 -14.81
C VAL A 172 2.66 13.37 -14.09
N GLN A 173 3.78 12.65 -14.05
CA GLN A 173 5.04 13.12 -13.45
C GLN A 173 5.61 14.35 -14.19
N ALA A 174 5.53 14.37 -15.53
CA ALA A 174 6.00 15.48 -16.34
C ALA A 174 5.13 16.74 -16.19
N SER A 175 3.84 16.58 -15.87
CA SER A 175 2.90 17.69 -15.71
C SER A 175 2.97 18.29 -14.30
N VAL A 176 3.19 19.61 -14.22
CA VAL A 176 3.15 20.36 -12.94
C VAL A 176 1.78 20.25 -12.27
N ASN A 177 0.71 20.21 -13.07
CA ASN A 177 -0.67 20.08 -12.61
C ASN A 177 -1.18 18.64 -12.70
N GLY A 178 -0.30 17.67 -12.96
CA GLY A 178 -0.63 16.26 -12.99
C GLY A 178 -1.10 15.79 -11.61
N VAL A 179 -2.23 15.09 -11.57
CA VAL A 179 -2.78 14.43 -10.39
C VAL A 179 -2.55 12.93 -10.52
N PHE A 180 -1.90 12.35 -9.52
CA PHE A 180 -1.75 10.91 -9.38
C PHE A 180 -3.05 10.32 -8.84
N HIS A 181 -3.54 9.27 -9.48
CA HIS A 181 -4.65 8.46 -9.01
C HIS A 181 -4.11 7.10 -8.58
N VAL A 182 -4.15 6.85 -7.27
CA VAL A 182 -3.66 5.61 -6.66
C VAL A 182 -4.82 4.91 -5.96
N LEU A 183 -5.02 3.63 -6.27
CA LEU A 183 -5.96 2.76 -5.58
C LEU A 183 -5.21 1.79 -4.68
N LEU A 184 -5.62 1.69 -3.43
CA LEU A 184 -5.08 0.75 -2.45
C LEU A 184 -6.11 -0.33 -2.13
N VAL A 185 -5.68 -1.59 -2.14
CA VAL A 185 -6.49 -2.75 -1.73
C VAL A 185 -5.82 -3.39 -0.52
N ILE A 186 -6.53 -3.46 0.61
CA ILE A 186 -6.03 -4.07 1.86
C ILE A 186 -6.84 -5.32 2.15
N ALA A 187 -6.18 -6.48 2.16
CA ALA A 187 -6.85 -7.78 2.32
C ALA A 187 -6.00 -8.82 3.08
N ARG A 188 -5.46 -8.42 4.23
CA ARG A 188 -4.65 -9.27 5.11
C ARG A 188 -5.51 -10.23 5.94
N ASP A 189 -4.93 -11.38 6.31
CA ASP A 189 -5.60 -12.40 7.14
C ASP A 189 -5.32 -12.14 8.63
N PHE A 190 -6.24 -11.41 9.25
CA PHE A 190 -6.17 -11.07 10.67
C PHE A 190 -6.81 -12.10 11.61
N SER A 191 -7.24 -13.26 11.08
CA SER A 191 -7.79 -14.32 11.92
C SER A 191 -6.73 -14.97 12.83
N ARG A 192 -5.45 -14.87 12.44
CA ARG A 192 -4.30 -15.44 13.15
C ARG A 192 -3.86 -14.56 14.32
N ARG A 193 -3.24 -15.17 15.33
CA ARG A 193 -2.77 -14.50 16.55
C ARG A 193 -1.27 -14.77 16.80
N GLY A 194 -0.67 -13.95 17.67
CA GLY A 194 0.73 -14.11 18.08
C GLY A 194 1.72 -13.83 16.94
N ALA A 195 2.82 -14.58 16.90
CA ALA A 195 3.86 -14.41 15.88
C ALA A 195 3.38 -14.72 14.44
N ALA A 196 2.28 -15.47 14.30
CA ALA A 196 1.67 -15.80 13.00
C ALA A 196 0.62 -14.78 12.55
N ARG A 197 0.39 -13.71 13.33
CA ARG A 197 -0.53 -12.61 12.99
C ARG A 197 0.10 -11.73 11.93
N ASP A 198 -0.72 -11.30 10.98
CA ASP A 198 -0.32 -10.31 9.99
C ASP A 198 0.06 -8.96 10.62
N PRO A 199 0.98 -8.20 9.98
CA PRO A 199 1.26 -6.82 10.38
C PRO A 199 -0.01 -5.98 10.29
N GLU A 200 -0.03 -4.86 11.02
CA GLU A 200 -1.15 -3.91 11.00
C GLU A 200 -1.51 -3.49 9.55
N PRO A 201 -2.79 -3.17 9.28
CA PRO A 201 -3.26 -2.82 7.94
C PRO A 201 -2.69 -1.50 7.39
N ASP A 202 -1.86 -0.80 8.17
CA ASP A 202 -1.23 0.45 7.79
C ASP A 202 0.05 0.28 6.95
N LEU A 203 0.55 -0.94 6.74
CA LEU A 203 1.85 -1.19 6.12
C LEU A 203 2.03 -0.48 4.77
N ALA A 204 1.02 -0.55 3.90
CA ALA A 204 1.00 0.18 2.63
C ALA A 204 0.25 1.51 2.70
N GLN A 205 -0.75 1.63 3.58
CA GLN A 205 -1.54 2.85 3.71
C GLN A 205 -0.71 4.01 4.27
N TRP A 206 0.08 3.78 5.31
CA TRP A 206 0.90 4.81 5.94
C TRP A 206 1.81 5.52 4.94
N PRO A 207 2.62 4.81 4.12
CA PRO A 207 3.53 5.50 3.19
C PRO A 207 2.77 6.28 2.13
N LEU A 208 1.63 5.76 1.67
CA LEU A 208 0.77 6.46 0.70
C LEU A 208 0.11 7.71 1.29
N MET A 209 -0.43 7.65 2.51
CA MET A 209 -0.99 8.82 3.20
C MET A 209 0.08 9.86 3.52
N SER A 210 1.29 9.43 3.85
CA SER A 210 2.43 10.31 4.11
C SER A 210 2.86 11.06 2.86
N VAL A 211 2.82 10.39 1.71
CA VAL A 211 3.01 11.03 0.40
C VAL A 211 1.82 11.93 0.05
N GLN A 212 0.58 11.52 0.34
CA GLN A 212 -0.62 12.32 0.11
C GLN A 212 -0.59 13.63 0.89
N LYS A 213 -0.15 13.61 2.15
CA LYS A 213 0.03 14.83 2.96
C LYS A 213 1.02 15.82 2.30
N LYS A 214 2.09 15.30 1.69
CA LYS A 214 3.10 16.12 0.99
C LYS A 214 2.62 16.63 -0.37
N LEU A 215 1.89 15.81 -1.13
CA LEU A 215 1.41 16.13 -2.49
C LEU A 215 0.07 16.86 -2.52
N LYS A 216 -0.70 16.81 -1.42
CA LYS A 216 -2.02 17.42 -1.27
C LYS A 216 -2.95 17.07 -2.45
N SER A 217 -3.47 18.08 -3.15
CA SER A 217 -4.37 17.92 -4.29
C SER A 217 -3.76 17.20 -5.51
N ARG A 218 -2.44 16.99 -5.54
CA ARG A 218 -1.77 16.23 -6.60
C ARG A 218 -1.84 14.71 -6.42
N LEU A 219 -2.40 14.19 -5.33
CA LEU A 219 -2.62 12.75 -5.14
C LEU A 219 -4.07 12.47 -4.69
N LEU A 220 -4.83 11.81 -5.56
CA LEU A 220 -6.05 11.11 -5.20
C LEU A 220 -5.68 9.69 -4.76
N LEU A 221 -5.73 9.46 -3.45
CA LEU A 221 -5.62 8.14 -2.86
C LEU A 221 -7.01 7.63 -2.53
N GLU A 222 -7.37 6.45 -3.02
CA GLU A 222 -8.61 5.76 -2.64
C GLU A 222 -8.29 4.37 -2.11
N VAL A 223 -9.14 3.83 -1.25
CA VAL A 223 -8.98 2.49 -0.67
C VAL A 223 -10.25 1.68 -0.91
N VAL A 224 -10.08 0.47 -1.46
CA VAL A 224 -11.18 -0.48 -1.69
C VAL A 224 -11.63 -1.07 -0.36
N ARG A 225 -12.94 -1.04 -0.09
CA ARG A 225 -13.54 -1.47 1.19
C ARG A 225 -14.79 -2.33 0.92
N PRO A 226 -14.78 -3.63 1.31
CA PRO A 226 -13.64 -4.38 1.84
C PRO A 226 -12.62 -4.62 0.72
N GLY A 227 -11.41 -5.08 1.03
CA GLY A 227 -10.43 -5.45 0.01
C GLY A 227 -10.76 -6.76 -0.72
N SER A 228 -11.96 -6.91 -1.26
CA SER A 228 -12.44 -8.04 -2.05
C SER A 228 -12.26 -7.78 -3.55
N ILE A 229 -12.29 -8.84 -4.37
CA ILE A 229 -12.13 -8.71 -5.82
C ILE A 229 -13.38 -8.11 -6.45
N GLU A 230 -14.56 -8.44 -5.93
CA GLU A 230 -15.84 -7.93 -6.40
C GLU A 230 -15.95 -6.42 -6.15
N GLU A 231 -15.54 -5.97 -4.97
CA GLU A 231 -15.51 -4.54 -4.63
C GLU A 231 -14.39 -3.78 -5.34
N LEU A 232 -13.28 -4.43 -5.68
CA LEU A 232 -12.26 -3.84 -6.55
C LEU A 232 -12.83 -3.58 -7.96
N ASP A 233 -13.47 -4.57 -8.55
CA ASP A 233 -14.10 -4.46 -9.88
C ASP A 233 -15.16 -3.36 -9.88
N GLU A 234 -16.09 -3.40 -8.91
CA GLU A 234 -17.13 -2.39 -8.77
C GLU A 234 -16.56 -0.98 -8.56
N HIS A 235 -15.52 -0.83 -7.74
CA HIS A 235 -14.84 0.45 -7.51
C HIS A 235 -14.28 1.01 -8.82
N LEU A 236 -13.54 0.18 -9.57
CA LEU A 236 -12.96 0.57 -10.85
C LEU A 236 -14.03 0.91 -11.88
N ARG A 237 -15.10 0.11 -11.96
CA ARG A 237 -16.25 0.32 -12.86
C ARG A 237 -16.96 1.64 -12.59
N VAL A 238 -17.30 1.93 -11.34
CA VAL A 238 -17.93 3.20 -10.96
C VAL A 238 -17.02 4.38 -11.26
N ARG A 239 -15.71 4.25 -10.98
CA ARG A 239 -14.73 5.31 -11.26
C ARG A 239 -14.52 5.55 -12.75
N ALA A 240 -14.48 4.50 -13.55
CA ALA A 240 -14.44 4.62 -15.01
C ALA A 240 -15.69 5.36 -15.54
N GLY A 241 -16.88 5.09 -14.98
CA GLY A 241 -18.11 5.83 -15.28
C GLY A 241 -18.05 7.32 -14.93
N HIS A 242 -17.24 7.69 -13.94
CA HIS A 242 -16.95 9.08 -13.57
C HIS A 242 -15.77 9.70 -14.35
N GLY A 243 -15.18 8.98 -15.32
CA GLY A 243 -14.01 9.43 -16.06
C GLY A 243 -12.70 9.41 -15.26
N VAL A 244 -12.66 8.67 -14.15
CA VAL A 244 -11.48 8.51 -13.30
C VAL A 244 -10.81 7.18 -13.60
N LEU A 245 -9.58 7.24 -14.12
CA LEU A 245 -8.72 6.08 -14.33
C LEU A 245 -7.56 6.13 -13.32
N PHE A 246 -7.19 4.97 -12.77
CA PHE A 246 -6.08 4.88 -11.82
C PHE A 246 -4.75 4.66 -12.54
N ASN A 247 -3.73 5.42 -12.15
CA ASN A 247 -2.38 5.25 -12.69
C ASN A 247 -1.67 4.05 -12.05
N LEU A 248 -1.97 3.78 -10.78
CA LEU A 248 -1.33 2.74 -9.98
C LEU A 248 -2.34 2.06 -9.04
N VAL A 249 -2.28 0.74 -8.98
CA VAL A 249 -3.00 -0.07 -7.98
C VAL A 249 -1.98 -0.77 -7.06
N HIS A 250 -2.14 -0.60 -5.75
CA HIS A 250 -1.36 -1.29 -4.73
C HIS A 250 -2.19 -2.38 -4.07
N PHE A 251 -1.67 -3.60 -4.05
CA PHE A 251 -2.26 -4.74 -3.33
C PHE A 251 -1.45 -5.03 -2.07
N ASP A 252 -2.06 -4.80 -0.91
CA ASP A 252 -1.52 -5.14 0.41
C ASP A 252 -2.23 -6.37 0.98
N LEU A 253 -1.79 -7.54 0.54
CA LEU A 253 -2.43 -8.83 0.79
C LEU A 253 -1.47 -10.00 0.57
N HIS A 254 -1.87 -11.23 0.91
CA HIS A 254 -0.99 -12.39 0.74
C HIS A 254 -1.05 -13.00 -0.66
N GLY A 255 0.10 -13.39 -1.20
CA GLY A 255 0.19 -14.27 -2.36
C GLY A 255 0.30 -15.73 -1.92
N ARG A 256 -0.27 -16.63 -2.72
CA ARG A 256 -0.25 -18.07 -2.45
C ARG A 256 -0.15 -18.84 -3.75
N ILE A 257 0.62 -19.93 -3.71
CA ILE A 257 0.65 -20.93 -4.78
C ILE A 257 -0.14 -22.14 -4.30
N THR A 258 -1.10 -22.55 -5.10
CA THR A 258 -1.95 -23.72 -4.85
C THR A 258 -1.79 -24.73 -5.98
N ARG A 259 -2.30 -25.95 -5.82
CA ARG A 259 -2.39 -26.91 -6.92
C ARG A 259 -3.84 -26.98 -7.38
N ASP A 260 -4.06 -26.97 -8.69
CA ASP A 260 -5.37 -27.24 -9.26
C ASP A 260 -5.72 -28.74 -9.22
N GLU A 261 -6.88 -29.09 -9.76
CA GLU A 261 -7.37 -30.48 -9.85
C GLU A 261 -6.44 -31.41 -10.65
N HIS A 262 -5.61 -30.85 -11.54
CA HIS A 262 -4.62 -31.57 -12.35
C HIS A 262 -3.22 -31.56 -11.70
N GLY A 263 -3.08 -31.01 -10.49
CA GLY A 263 -1.82 -30.90 -9.77
C GLY A 263 -0.90 -29.77 -10.26
N LYS A 264 -1.32 -28.96 -11.24
CA LYS A 264 -0.55 -27.81 -11.75
C LYS A 264 -0.54 -26.70 -10.70
N GLN A 265 0.62 -26.08 -10.49
CA GLN A 265 0.73 -24.96 -9.57
C GLN A 265 0.04 -23.72 -10.17
N VAL A 266 -0.90 -23.15 -9.42
CA VAL A 266 -1.66 -21.95 -9.79
C VAL A 266 -1.44 -20.88 -8.73
N PRO A 267 -0.93 -19.71 -9.13
CA PRO A 267 -0.72 -18.60 -8.22
C PRO A 267 -2.02 -17.80 -8.05
N GLY A 268 -2.23 -17.30 -6.83
CA GLY A 268 -3.38 -16.50 -6.48
C GLY A 268 -3.08 -15.51 -5.36
N LEU A 269 -4.04 -14.64 -5.14
CA LEU A 269 -3.99 -13.56 -4.16
C LEU A 269 -5.14 -13.76 -3.16
N LEU A 270 -4.86 -13.64 -1.88
CA LEU A 270 -5.87 -13.75 -0.82
C LEU A 270 -6.57 -12.41 -0.65
N PHE A 271 -7.78 -12.29 -1.18
CA PHE A 271 -8.66 -11.14 -1.03
C PHE A 271 -9.56 -11.32 0.20
N ALA A 272 -10.15 -10.24 0.70
CA ALA A 272 -11.26 -10.35 1.64
C ALA A 272 -12.44 -11.04 0.93
N LYS A 273 -13.29 -11.74 1.67
CA LYS A 273 -14.62 -12.08 1.16
C LYS A 273 -15.46 -10.81 1.10
N GLY A 274 -16.16 -10.61 -0.01
CA GLY A 274 -17.15 -9.54 -0.17
C GLY A 274 -18.29 -9.67 0.84
N TYR A 275 -19.16 -8.65 0.89
CA TYR A 275 -20.27 -8.62 1.83
C TYR A 275 -21.25 -9.79 1.62
N GLN A 276 -21.32 -10.73 2.56
CA GLN A 276 -22.38 -11.73 2.61
C GLN A 276 -23.42 -11.35 3.67
N ALA A 277 -24.63 -11.00 3.23
CA ALA A 277 -25.74 -10.58 4.09
C ALA A 277 -26.20 -11.66 5.09
N SER A 278 -25.77 -12.91 4.91
CA SER A 278 -26.28 -14.08 5.64
C SER A 278 -25.34 -14.65 6.71
N SER A 279 -24.26 -13.96 7.09
CA SER A 279 -23.40 -14.40 8.19
C SER A 279 -23.41 -13.41 9.35
N PRO A 280 -24.51 -13.36 10.13
CA PRO A 280 -24.54 -12.58 11.34
C PRO A 280 -23.68 -13.32 12.40
N HIS A 281 -22.71 -12.59 12.95
CA HIS A 281 -22.09 -12.87 14.25
C HIS A 281 -21.00 -13.95 14.34
N ARG A 282 -19.81 -13.75 13.73
CA ARG A 282 -18.62 -14.39 14.35
C ARG A 282 -17.25 -13.78 14.11
N ASN A 283 -17.00 -13.13 12.98
CA ASN A 283 -15.64 -12.67 12.69
C ASN A 283 -15.52 -11.13 12.76
N PRO A 284 -14.57 -10.59 13.54
CA PRO A 284 -14.34 -9.15 13.63
C PRO A 284 -13.85 -8.53 12.30
N VAL A 285 -13.35 -9.35 11.37
CA VAL A 285 -12.83 -8.95 10.06
C VAL A 285 -13.27 -9.98 9.02
N PRO A 286 -13.47 -9.60 7.74
CA PRO A 286 -13.84 -10.53 6.70
C PRO A 286 -12.79 -11.64 6.58
N PRO A 287 -13.20 -12.92 6.52
CA PRO A 287 -12.28 -14.00 6.16
C PRO A 287 -11.72 -13.76 4.76
N THR A 288 -10.60 -14.39 4.43
CA THR A 288 -10.00 -14.26 3.09
C THR A 288 -10.46 -15.38 2.15
N GLN A 289 -10.42 -15.09 0.85
CA GLN A 289 -10.64 -16.03 -0.25
C GLN A 289 -9.55 -15.90 -1.30
N LEU A 290 -9.17 -17.02 -1.92
CA LEU A 290 -8.17 -17.02 -2.96
C LEU A 290 -8.79 -16.63 -4.30
N ALA A 291 -8.31 -15.56 -4.91
CA ALA A 291 -8.60 -15.19 -6.29
C ALA A 291 -7.41 -15.60 -7.17
N ARG A 292 -7.69 -16.15 -8.37
CA ARG A 292 -6.60 -16.52 -9.30
C ARG A 292 -5.95 -15.25 -9.83
N ALA A 293 -4.63 -15.32 -10.03
CA ALA A 293 -3.86 -14.21 -10.59
C ALA A 293 -4.44 -13.65 -11.90
N ALA A 294 -4.87 -14.55 -12.80
CA ALA A 294 -5.42 -14.19 -14.10
C ALA A 294 -6.75 -13.42 -13.98
N ASP A 295 -7.62 -13.81 -13.05
CA ASP A 295 -8.91 -13.14 -12.84
C ASP A 295 -8.70 -11.70 -12.35
N VAL A 296 -7.77 -11.50 -11.41
CA VAL A 296 -7.40 -10.17 -10.91
C VAL A 296 -6.76 -9.33 -12.02
N ALA A 297 -5.84 -9.91 -12.80
CA ALA A 297 -5.18 -9.22 -13.89
C ALA A 297 -6.17 -8.76 -14.98
N LYS A 298 -7.20 -9.58 -15.27
CA LYS A 298 -8.27 -9.25 -16.20
C LYS A 298 -9.07 -8.04 -15.74
N VAL A 299 -9.49 -7.99 -14.47
CA VAL A 299 -10.20 -6.83 -13.89
C VAL A 299 -9.38 -5.54 -14.06
N LEU A 300 -8.08 -5.59 -13.76
CA LEU A 300 -7.21 -4.42 -13.90
C LEU A 300 -7.02 -3.98 -15.36
N ALA A 301 -6.90 -4.95 -16.28
CA ALA A 301 -6.74 -4.69 -17.70
C ALA A 301 -7.98 -4.04 -18.32
N GLU A 302 -9.18 -4.49 -17.93
CA GLU A 302 -10.46 -3.90 -18.37
C GLU A 302 -10.55 -2.40 -18.03
N HIS A 303 -9.96 -2.00 -16.90
CA HIS A 303 -9.92 -0.62 -16.43
C HIS A 303 -8.61 0.12 -16.74
N ARG A 304 -7.74 -0.44 -17.60
CA ARG A 304 -6.51 0.17 -18.12
C ARG A 304 -5.51 0.59 -17.04
N VAL A 305 -5.40 -0.21 -15.98
CA VAL A 305 -4.36 -0.01 -14.96
C VAL A 305 -3.02 -0.41 -15.53
N GLU A 306 -2.07 0.53 -15.59
CA GLU A 306 -0.74 0.28 -16.17
C GLU A 306 0.31 -0.13 -15.13
N ASN A 307 0.18 0.30 -13.88
CA ASN A 307 1.21 0.09 -12.85
C ASN A 307 0.61 -0.62 -11.64
N VAL A 308 1.24 -1.71 -11.22
CA VAL A 308 0.79 -2.52 -10.10
C VAL A 308 1.92 -2.72 -9.10
N VAL A 309 1.61 -2.61 -7.81
CA VAL A 309 2.51 -2.97 -6.71
C VAL A 309 1.87 -4.14 -5.96
N LEU A 310 2.49 -5.31 -6.05
CA LEU A 310 2.09 -6.54 -5.35
C LEU A 310 2.90 -6.65 -4.06
N ASN A 311 2.39 -6.08 -2.96
CA ASN A 311 2.91 -6.38 -1.62
C ASN A 311 2.37 -7.73 -1.14
N ALA A 312 2.72 -8.78 -1.89
CA ALA A 312 2.24 -10.13 -1.74
C ALA A 312 3.40 -11.12 -1.88
N CYS A 313 3.67 -11.91 -0.83
CA CYS A 313 4.72 -12.93 -0.87
C CYS A 313 4.51 -13.91 -2.04
N LEU A 314 5.61 -14.40 -2.63
CA LEU A 314 5.58 -15.31 -3.78
C LEU A 314 4.99 -14.72 -5.08
N SER A 315 4.71 -13.41 -5.14
CA SER A 315 4.16 -12.78 -6.35
C SER A 315 5.11 -12.75 -7.55
N ALA A 316 6.40 -13.04 -7.36
CA ALA A 316 7.37 -13.24 -8.43
C ALA A 316 7.96 -14.66 -8.47
N TYR A 317 7.30 -15.64 -7.83
CA TYR A 317 7.78 -17.02 -7.81
C TYR A 317 7.73 -17.67 -9.19
N ASN A 318 8.86 -18.15 -9.69
CA ASN A 318 9.01 -18.66 -11.06
C ASN A 318 9.86 -19.94 -11.10
N ARG A 319 9.62 -20.87 -10.17
CA ARG A 319 10.47 -22.07 -10.02
C ARG A 319 9.99 -23.23 -10.87
N THR A 320 8.68 -23.39 -11.00
CA THR A 320 8.00 -24.50 -11.68
C THR A 320 7.42 -24.11 -13.03
N GLY A 321 7.61 -22.84 -13.46
CA GLY A 321 7.20 -22.32 -14.76
C GLY A 321 6.82 -20.84 -14.70
N SER A 322 6.80 -20.15 -15.85
CA SER A 322 6.36 -18.74 -15.94
C SER A 322 4.92 -18.55 -15.47
N THR A 323 4.10 -19.60 -15.58
CA THR A 323 2.70 -19.62 -15.14
C THR A 323 2.49 -19.58 -13.63
N THR A 324 3.55 -19.77 -12.82
CA THR A 324 3.48 -19.53 -11.37
C THR A 324 3.85 -18.12 -10.96
N ASN A 325 4.39 -17.32 -11.89
CA ASN A 325 4.81 -15.96 -11.63
C ASN A 325 3.62 -15.00 -11.80
N LEU A 326 3.07 -14.56 -10.68
CA LEU A 326 1.96 -13.62 -10.60
C LEU A 326 2.24 -12.32 -11.37
N ALA A 327 3.44 -11.76 -11.24
CA ALA A 327 3.84 -10.56 -11.97
C ALA A 327 3.83 -10.80 -13.49
N HIS A 328 4.34 -11.96 -13.94
CA HIS A 328 4.32 -12.33 -15.34
C HIS A 328 2.90 -12.43 -15.91
N ILE A 329 1.97 -13.05 -15.18
CA ILE A 329 0.55 -13.12 -15.56
C ILE A 329 -0.05 -11.72 -15.72
N PHE A 330 0.26 -10.79 -14.81
CA PHE A 330 -0.22 -9.42 -14.90
C PHE A 330 0.33 -8.72 -16.16
N LEU A 331 1.63 -8.86 -16.42
CA LEU A 331 2.24 -8.30 -17.62
C LEU A 331 1.58 -8.87 -18.87
N GLU A 332 1.31 -10.17 -18.93
CA GLU A 332 0.65 -10.84 -20.05
C GLU A 332 -0.72 -10.23 -20.37
N HIS A 333 -1.48 -9.86 -19.33
CA HIS A 333 -2.80 -9.23 -19.43
C HIS A 333 -2.76 -7.73 -19.79
N GLY A 334 -1.58 -7.13 -19.95
CA GLY A 334 -1.43 -5.77 -20.45
C GLY A 334 -1.02 -4.74 -19.40
N ILE A 335 -0.79 -5.16 -18.15
CA ILE A 335 -0.16 -4.30 -17.16
C ILE A 335 1.28 -3.98 -17.63
N LEU A 336 1.69 -2.72 -17.54
CA LEU A 336 2.97 -2.26 -18.05
C LEU A 336 4.10 -2.51 -17.05
N ASN A 337 3.89 -2.18 -15.77
CA ASN A 337 4.90 -2.30 -14.73
C ASN A 337 4.35 -3.02 -13.50
N VAL A 338 5.12 -3.95 -12.95
CA VAL A 338 4.76 -4.70 -11.74
C VAL A 338 5.93 -4.70 -10.77
N SER A 339 5.71 -4.22 -9.54
CA SER A 339 6.59 -4.50 -8.38
C SER A 339 6.04 -5.73 -7.65
N ALA A 340 6.91 -6.68 -7.31
CA ALA A 340 6.52 -7.98 -6.74
C ALA A 340 7.57 -8.50 -5.76
N MET A 341 7.22 -9.58 -5.05
CA MET A 341 8.06 -10.22 -4.03
C MET A 341 8.40 -11.65 -4.46
N TRP A 342 9.69 -11.97 -4.52
CA TRP A 342 10.14 -13.28 -5.01
C TRP A 342 9.83 -14.42 -4.03
N PHE A 343 10.09 -14.20 -2.74
CA PHE A 343 9.82 -15.14 -1.66
C PHE A 343 9.01 -14.47 -0.53
N TYR A 344 8.98 -15.11 0.65
CA TYR A 344 8.46 -14.52 1.87
C TYR A 344 9.33 -13.34 2.31
N VAL A 345 8.70 -12.22 2.64
CA VAL A 345 9.38 -10.98 3.01
C VAL A 345 8.88 -10.47 4.36
N HIS A 346 9.80 -9.98 5.19
CA HIS A 346 9.44 -9.38 6.46
C HIS A 346 8.74 -8.04 6.28
N TRP A 347 7.77 -7.74 7.15
CA TRP A 347 7.07 -6.45 7.10
C TRP A 347 8.01 -5.24 7.23
N LYS A 348 9.07 -5.29 8.07
CA LYS A 348 10.03 -4.16 8.18
C LYS A 348 10.76 -3.87 6.87
N THR A 349 11.08 -4.90 6.11
CA THR A 349 11.73 -4.81 4.80
C THR A 349 10.78 -4.14 3.82
N VAL A 350 9.52 -4.57 3.82
CA VAL A 350 8.44 -3.95 3.05
C VAL A 350 8.24 -2.49 3.46
N THR A 351 8.22 -2.16 4.75
CA THR A 351 8.09 -0.77 5.23
C THR A 351 9.19 0.11 4.64
N THR A 352 10.45 -0.30 4.79
CA THR A 352 11.61 0.44 4.26
C THR A 352 11.55 0.60 2.74
N TYR A 353 11.14 -0.45 2.03
CA TYR A 353 10.96 -0.43 0.58
C TYR A 353 9.85 0.53 0.16
N LEU A 354 8.62 0.37 0.67
CA LEU A 354 7.45 1.15 0.27
C LEU A 354 7.59 2.63 0.60
N GLU A 355 8.14 2.97 1.76
CA GLU A 355 8.43 4.36 2.11
C GLU A 355 9.34 5.02 1.07
N THR A 356 10.45 4.37 0.73
CA THR A 356 11.41 4.94 -0.22
C THR A 356 10.84 4.93 -1.63
N PHE A 357 10.25 3.81 -2.04
CA PHE A 357 9.63 3.61 -3.34
C PHE A 357 8.61 4.71 -3.66
N TYR A 358 7.66 4.96 -2.76
CA TYR A 358 6.62 5.98 -3.03
C TYR A 358 7.14 7.41 -2.95
N ASN A 359 8.12 7.70 -2.08
CA ASN A 359 8.76 9.02 -2.08
C ASN A 359 9.50 9.25 -3.42
N GLU A 360 10.23 8.27 -3.93
CA GLU A 360 10.95 8.39 -5.21
C GLU A 360 9.98 8.46 -6.40
N LEU A 361 8.96 7.61 -6.43
CA LEU A 361 8.02 7.52 -7.55
C LEU A 361 7.09 8.74 -7.63
N LEU A 362 6.44 9.11 -6.53
CA LEU A 362 5.34 10.07 -6.53
C LEU A 362 5.80 11.50 -6.17
N ILE A 363 6.81 11.65 -5.31
CA ILE A 363 7.30 12.98 -4.91
C ILE A 363 8.43 13.44 -5.81
N LYS A 364 9.45 12.60 -6.02
CA LYS A 364 10.59 12.97 -6.86
C LYS A 364 10.32 12.75 -8.35
N GLY A 365 9.26 12.04 -8.70
CA GLY A 365 8.89 11.80 -10.10
C GLY A 365 9.89 10.91 -10.83
N THR A 366 10.58 10.03 -10.11
CA THR A 366 11.51 9.07 -10.72
C THR A 366 10.75 7.96 -11.46
N ASP A 367 11.43 7.33 -12.43
CA ASP A 367 10.91 6.16 -13.13
C ASP A 367 10.58 5.02 -12.15
N PHE A 368 9.58 4.18 -12.51
CA PHE A 368 9.09 3.09 -11.68
C PHE A 368 10.19 2.11 -11.25
N HIS A 369 11.09 1.72 -12.16
CA HIS A 369 12.15 0.75 -11.87
C HIS A 369 13.26 1.40 -11.05
N LEU A 370 13.56 2.67 -11.33
CA LEU A 370 14.51 3.43 -10.53
C LEU A 370 14.02 3.63 -9.09
N ALA A 371 12.74 3.97 -8.90
CA ALA A 371 12.14 4.09 -7.58
C ALA A 371 12.27 2.79 -6.78
N ALA A 372 12.05 1.65 -7.44
CA ALA A 372 12.18 0.34 -6.80
C ALA A 372 13.62 0.00 -6.42
N GLN A 373 14.57 0.31 -7.29
CA GLN A 373 15.98 0.17 -6.98
C GLN A 373 16.37 1.03 -5.77
N LYS A 374 15.88 2.28 -5.69
CA LYS A 374 16.08 3.12 -4.50
C LYS A 374 15.46 2.51 -3.24
N GLY A 375 14.32 1.83 -3.38
CA GLY A 375 13.74 0.99 -2.32
C GLY A 375 14.71 -0.09 -1.83
N ARG A 376 15.33 -0.85 -2.75
CA ARG A 376 16.35 -1.85 -2.42
C ARG A 376 17.61 -1.22 -1.80
N ASP A 377 18.07 -0.07 -2.31
CA ASP A 377 19.17 0.70 -1.72
C ASP A 377 18.87 1.09 -0.26
N ALA A 378 17.63 1.46 0.03
CA ALA A 378 17.19 1.84 1.37
C ALA A 378 17.16 0.63 2.32
N ILE A 379 16.70 -0.54 1.87
CA ILE A 379 16.78 -1.79 2.63
C ILE A 379 18.23 -2.09 2.99
N ARG A 380 19.17 -1.95 2.04
CA ARG A 380 20.60 -2.21 2.33
C ARG A 380 21.19 -1.27 3.37
N LYS A 381 20.79 0.01 3.34
CA LYS A 381 21.24 1.01 4.30
C LYS A 381 20.62 0.80 5.69
N ASN A 382 19.39 0.29 5.72
CA ASN A 382 18.63 0.03 6.94
C ASN A 382 18.13 -1.42 6.92
N PRO A 383 19.05 -2.40 7.04
CA PRO A 383 18.68 -3.81 6.94
C PRO A 383 17.75 -4.19 8.07
N THR A 384 16.85 -5.14 7.79
CA THR A 384 15.97 -5.66 8.82
C THR A 384 16.78 -6.41 9.87
N CYS A 385 16.77 -5.90 11.11
CA CYS A 385 17.37 -6.58 12.24
C CYS A 385 16.36 -7.51 12.94
N ARG A 386 16.71 -8.78 13.11
CA ARG A 386 15.99 -9.78 13.91
C ARG A 386 16.97 -10.41 14.89
N THR A 387 16.55 -10.63 16.14
CA THR A 387 17.40 -11.19 17.22
C THR A 387 18.80 -10.54 17.34
N GLY A 388 18.92 -9.25 17.00
CA GLY A 388 20.18 -8.50 17.00
C GLY A 388 21.03 -8.60 15.72
N LYS A 389 20.70 -9.47 14.77
CA LYS A 389 21.42 -9.66 13.49
C LYS A 389 20.70 -8.99 12.31
N ALA A 390 21.46 -8.32 11.45
CA ALA A 390 20.96 -7.68 10.24
C ALA A 390 20.87 -8.68 9.08
N TYR A 391 19.73 -8.71 8.38
CA TYR A 391 19.48 -9.60 7.23
C TYR A 391 19.72 -8.89 5.89
N LYS A 392 20.19 -9.63 4.89
CA LYS A 392 20.43 -9.16 3.51
C LYS A 392 19.26 -9.55 2.60
N ASP A 393 18.12 -8.90 2.76
CA ASP A 393 16.85 -9.26 2.10
C ASP A 393 16.40 -8.26 1.01
N TYR A 394 17.29 -7.35 0.60
CA TYR A 394 17.01 -6.34 -0.44
C TYR A 394 16.65 -6.93 -1.81
N PHE A 395 17.10 -8.14 -2.12
CA PHE A 395 16.91 -8.79 -3.42
C PHE A 395 15.50 -9.37 -3.60
N LEU A 396 14.66 -9.36 -2.55
CA LEU A 396 13.33 -9.93 -2.57
C LEU A 396 12.30 -9.07 -3.32
N CYS A 397 12.49 -7.75 -3.31
CA CYS A 397 11.62 -6.82 -4.01
C CYS A 397 12.08 -6.68 -5.47
N VAL A 398 11.37 -7.35 -6.37
CA VAL A 398 11.73 -7.45 -7.79
C VAL A 398 10.73 -6.68 -8.64
N ASN A 399 11.17 -6.23 -9.82
CA ASN A 399 10.36 -5.38 -10.69
C ASN A 399 10.41 -5.86 -12.14
N TYR A 400 9.25 -5.86 -12.77
CA TYR A 400 9.05 -6.29 -14.14
C TYR A 400 8.40 -5.20 -14.99
N THR A 401 8.72 -5.20 -16.27
CA THR A 401 8.02 -4.39 -17.28
C THR A 401 7.72 -5.20 -18.54
N ARG A 402 6.65 -4.82 -19.24
CA ARG A 402 6.24 -5.46 -20.51
C ARG A 402 7.09 -4.99 -21.69
N SER A 403 7.51 -3.73 -21.67
CA SER A 403 8.30 -3.13 -22.74
C SER A 403 9.22 -2.09 -22.14
N PHE A 404 10.52 -2.24 -22.40
CA PHE A 404 11.50 -1.29 -21.96
C PHE A 404 11.82 -0.30 -23.09
N SER A 405 11.33 0.93 -22.95
CA SER A 405 11.88 2.07 -23.69
C SER A 405 12.86 2.77 -22.77
N MET A 406 14.13 2.93 -23.20
CA MET A 406 15.11 3.75 -22.48
C MET A 406 14.47 5.12 -22.19
N PRO A 407 14.41 5.57 -20.92
CA PRO A 407 13.96 6.92 -20.63
C PRO A 407 14.90 7.89 -21.35
N GLY A 408 14.41 8.58 -22.37
CA GLY A 408 15.05 9.80 -22.83
C GLY A 408 15.17 10.70 -21.60
N ALA A 409 16.36 11.27 -21.38
CA ALA A 409 16.57 12.20 -20.29
C ALA A 409 15.41 13.21 -20.30
N ILE A 410 14.55 13.18 -19.28
CA ILE A 410 13.59 14.25 -19.03
C ILE A 410 14.44 15.42 -18.56
N GLN A 411 15.11 16.08 -19.50
CA GLN A 411 15.57 17.44 -19.31
C GLN A 411 14.30 18.25 -19.11
N ARG A 412 14.09 18.72 -17.88
CA ARG A 412 13.47 20.04 -17.74
C ARG A 412 14.33 20.95 -18.61
N GLU A 413 13.80 21.38 -19.74
CA GLU A 413 14.44 22.45 -20.49
C GLU A 413 14.72 23.59 -19.50
N PRO A 414 15.98 24.03 -19.37
CA PRO A 414 16.28 25.27 -18.70
C PRO A 414 15.47 26.34 -19.43
N SER A 415 14.69 27.12 -18.69
CA SER A 415 13.91 28.22 -19.24
C SER A 415 14.73 29.00 -20.27
N PRO A 416 14.20 29.28 -21.48
CA PRO A 416 14.97 29.97 -22.50
C PRO A 416 15.40 31.33 -21.95
N THR A 417 16.72 31.56 -21.94
CA THR A 417 17.32 32.87 -21.72
C THR A 417 16.72 33.87 -22.71
N PRO A 418 16.31 35.07 -22.28
CA PRO A 418 15.72 36.05 -23.17
C PRO A 418 16.82 36.68 -24.03
N SER A 419 17.05 36.15 -25.23
CA SER A 419 17.86 36.81 -26.26
C SER A 419 16.96 37.49 -27.28
N MET A 420 16.89 38.81 -27.13
CA MET A 420 16.98 39.84 -28.18
C MET A 420 16.42 39.58 -29.58
N HIS A 421 15.39 40.36 -29.88
CA HIS A 421 15.05 41.02 -31.16
C HIS A 421 14.56 40.19 -32.35
N SER A 422 13.26 40.29 -32.60
CA SER A 422 12.65 40.98 -33.76
C SER A 422 11.14 41.03 -33.50
N ALA A 423 10.57 42.17 -33.11
CA ALA A 423 10.22 43.33 -33.94
C ALA A 423 9.14 42.98 -34.98
N ASP A 424 8.08 43.80 -34.94
CA ASP A 424 6.90 43.90 -35.82
C ASP A 424 5.79 42.89 -35.50
N SER A 425 4.59 43.26 -35.05
CA SER A 425 3.82 44.51 -35.11
C SER A 425 2.67 44.39 -34.08
N SER A 426 2.56 45.29 -33.10
CA SER A 426 1.85 46.59 -33.14
C SER A 426 0.33 46.46 -33.23
N THR A 427 -0.34 46.55 -32.07
CA THR A 427 -1.46 47.50 -31.79
C THR A 427 -1.95 47.29 -30.34
N SER A 428 -1.50 48.17 -29.45
CA SER A 428 -2.28 49.18 -28.68
C SER A 428 -2.81 48.67 -27.34
N ASN A 429 -2.12 48.92 -26.22
CA ASN A 429 -1.96 50.17 -25.45
C ASN A 429 -3.11 50.46 -24.47
N ALA A 430 -2.79 50.29 -23.18
CA ALA A 430 -2.97 51.22 -22.05
C ALA A 430 -3.26 50.41 -20.78
N SER A 431 -2.67 50.62 -19.61
CA SER A 431 -1.52 51.40 -19.14
C SER A 431 -1.33 50.96 -17.67
N MET A 432 -0.23 50.28 -17.35
CA MET A 432 0.27 50.15 -15.98
C MET A 432 1.76 50.47 -15.96
N LYS A 433 2.06 51.76 -15.77
CA LYS A 433 3.30 52.31 -15.21
C LYS A 433 2.82 53.26 -14.12
N SER A 434 3.34 53.35 -12.91
CA SER A 434 4.59 52.90 -12.30
C SER A 434 4.25 52.63 -10.82
N PHE A 435 4.98 51.82 -10.07
CA PHE A 435 6.14 52.28 -9.32
C PHE A 435 7.05 51.09 -9.03
N MET A 436 8.14 50.97 -9.80
CA MET A 436 9.38 50.39 -9.31
C MET A 436 10.31 51.54 -8.97
N SER A 437 10.48 51.80 -7.68
CA SER A 437 11.69 52.42 -7.15
C SER A 437 11.87 52.00 -5.70
N GLY A 438 12.90 51.20 -5.42
CA GLY A 438 13.33 50.97 -4.05
C GLY A 438 13.82 49.55 -3.77
N LYS A 439 15.15 49.38 -3.83
CA LYS A 439 15.98 48.45 -3.06
C LYS A 439 15.54 46.97 -3.04
N TRP A 440 16.32 46.14 -3.72
CA TRP A 440 16.38 44.69 -3.52
C TRP A 440 16.41 44.34 -2.02
N ARG A 441 15.28 43.86 -1.50
CA ARG A 441 15.22 43.11 -0.25
C ARG A 441 15.25 41.62 -0.59
N LYS A 442 16.09 40.91 0.14
CA LYS A 442 16.16 39.45 0.21
C LYS A 442 14.75 38.85 0.21
N SER A 443 14.53 37.87 -0.65
CA SER A 443 13.35 37.01 -0.67
C SER A 443 12.94 36.62 0.76
N PRO A 444 11.64 36.72 1.12
CA PRO A 444 11.20 36.29 2.43
C PRO A 444 11.48 34.79 2.55
N ARG A 445 12.18 34.41 3.62
CA ARG A 445 12.18 33.04 4.08
C ARG A 445 10.72 32.62 4.26
N LEU A 446 10.38 31.43 3.77
CA LEU A 446 9.17 30.68 4.13
C LEU A 446 9.23 30.33 5.62
N SER A 447 9.12 31.33 6.47
CA SER A 447 8.85 31.20 7.90
C SER A 447 7.66 32.12 8.16
N ASP A 448 6.62 31.56 8.75
CA ASP A 448 5.34 32.19 9.11
C ASP A 448 4.30 32.23 8.00
N SER A 449 3.86 31.04 7.55
CA SER A 449 2.46 30.85 7.15
C SER A 449 1.74 30.12 8.27
N PHE A 450 0.62 30.72 8.66
CA PHE A 450 -0.26 30.38 9.77
C PHE A 450 -0.40 28.88 10.05
N LEU A 451 -0.32 28.59 11.34
CA LEU A 451 -0.45 27.30 12.02
C LEU A 451 -1.74 26.56 11.63
N VAL A 452 -1.74 25.83 10.51
CA VAL A 452 -2.39 24.53 10.50
C VAL A 452 -1.38 23.61 11.17
N ALA A 453 -1.58 23.33 12.46
CA ALA A 453 -0.80 22.32 13.15
C ALA A 453 -0.80 21.06 12.27
N ASP A 454 0.39 20.54 11.99
CA ASP A 454 0.60 19.51 10.98
C ASP A 454 -0.01 18.18 11.48
N GLU A 455 -1.33 18.01 11.36
CA GLU A 455 -2.08 16.93 12.01
C GLU A 455 -1.39 15.59 11.75
N PRO A 456 -1.09 14.82 12.82
CA PRO A 456 -0.32 13.61 12.66
C PRO A 456 -1.19 12.54 12.00
N ILE A 457 -0.59 11.84 11.02
CA ILE A 457 -1.24 10.76 10.29
C ILE A 457 -1.53 9.63 11.27
N MET A 458 -2.78 9.16 11.28
CA MET A 458 -3.21 8.03 12.08
C MET A 458 -2.70 6.72 11.47
N HIS A 459 -2.24 5.82 12.34
CA HIS A 459 -2.02 4.42 11.98
C HIS A 459 -3.36 3.70 11.91
N LEU A 460 -3.64 3.02 10.80
CA LEU A 460 -4.79 2.12 10.73
C LEU A 460 -4.43 0.83 11.46
N GLU A 461 -5.00 0.68 12.65
CA GLU A 461 -4.88 -0.54 13.44
C GLU A 461 -6.03 -1.51 13.10
N LEU A 462 -5.83 -2.80 13.37
CA LEU A 462 -6.82 -3.85 13.09
C LEU A 462 -8.24 -3.52 13.58
N HIS A 463 -8.37 -3.00 14.79
CA HIS A 463 -9.67 -2.68 15.36
C HIS A 463 -10.40 -1.56 14.60
N LEU A 464 -9.65 -0.62 14.00
CA LEU A 464 -10.20 0.45 13.15
C LEU A 464 -10.67 -0.10 11.80
N LEU A 465 -9.94 -1.08 11.24
CA LEU A 465 -10.38 -1.81 10.05
C LEU A 465 -11.66 -2.62 10.33
N GLU A 466 -11.80 -3.22 11.51
CA GLU A 466 -13.04 -3.85 11.98
C GLU A 466 -14.21 -2.85 12.00
N LEU A 467 -13.99 -1.62 12.49
CA LEU A 467 -15.03 -0.58 12.45
C LEU A 467 -15.45 -0.26 11.03
N GLU A 468 -14.50 -0.08 10.10
CA GLU A 468 -14.83 0.12 8.69
C GLU A 468 -15.69 -1.04 8.20
N TYR A 469 -15.27 -2.29 8.41
CA TYR A 469 -16.03 -3.45 7.98
C TYR A 469 -17.46 -3.51 8.56
N LYS A 470 -17.62 -3.23 9.87
CA LYS A 470 -18.94 -3.17 10.52
C LYS A 470 -19.81 -2.05 9.95
N LEU A 471 -19.25 -0.87 9.69
CA LEU A 471 -19.97 0.23 9.06
C LEU A 471 -20.41 -0.13 7.65
N MET A 472 -19.56 -0.78 6.87
CA MET A 472 -19.92 -1.12 5.50
C MET A 472 -20.93 -2.29 5.41
N THR A 473 -20.95 -3.20 6.38
CA THR A 473 -21.91 -4.33 6.45
C THR A 473 -23.25 -3.92 7.06
N SER A 474 -23.21 -3.30 8.22
CA SER A 474 -24.38 -3.08 9.08
C SER A 474 -24.94 -1.67 8.97
N ARG A 475 -24.18 -0.74 8.37
CA ARG A 475 -24.51 0.69 8.21
C ARG A 475 -24.64 1.50 9.50
N VAL A 476 -25.16 0.88 10.55
CA VAL A 476 -25.34 1.43 11.88
C VAL A 476 -24.37 0.73 12.83
N VAL A 477 -23.50 1.50 13.48
CA VAL A 477 -22.55 0.97 14.47
C VAL A 477 -22.59 1.79 15.74
N TYR A 478 -22.55 1.12 16.89
CA TYR A 478 -22.35 1.76 18.19
C TYR A 478 -20.92 1.52 18.68
N ALA A 479 -20.13 2.59 18.72
CA ALA A 479 -18.78 2.60 19.26
C ALA A 479 -18.81 2.95 20.74
N SER A 480 -18.25 2.06 21.56
CA SER A 480 -18.19 2.26 23.01
C SER A 480 -16.78 2.46 23.52
N ASP A 481 -16.64 3.30 24.54
CA ASP A 481 -15.55 3.20 25.50
C ASP A 481 -16.11 2.93 26.91
N LEU A 482 -16.18 1.65 27.28
CA LEU A 482 -16.69 1.26 28.60
C LEU A 482 -15.76 1.65 29.74
N ARG A 483 -14.45 1.74 29.47
CA ARG A 483 -13.48 1.93 30.54
C ARG A 483 -13.44 3.38 31.00
N LYS A 484 -13.90 4.33 30.17
CA LYS A 484 -13.79 5.79 30.39
C LYS A 484 -12.49 6.11 31.12
N ALA A 485 -11.40 5.48 30.67
CA ALA A 485 -10.11 5.74 31.29
C ALA A 485 -9.91 7.25 31.22
N SER A 486 -9.34 7.87 32.24
CA SER A 486 -9.08 9.32 32.25
C SER A 486 -8.24 9.81 31.05
N ASP A 487 -7.71 8.87 30.26
CA ASP A 487 -6.87 9.03 29.07
C ASP A 487 -7.53 8.42 27.80
N SER A 488 -8.87 8.31 27.75
CA SER A 488 -9.57 7.76 26.58
C SER A 488 -9.68 8.76 25.43
N ASP A 489 -9.12 8.35 24.29
CA ASP A 489 -9.12 9.11 23.05
C ASP A 489 -10.23 8.68 22.06
N LEU A 490 -11.34 8.04 22.46
CA LEU A 490 -12.34 7.53 21.50
C LEU A 490 -12.84 8.63 20.55
N ASN A 491 -13.29 9.76 21.08
CA ASN A 491 -13.74 10.88 20.25
C ASN A 491 -12.63 11.36 19.31
N VAL A 492 -11.41 11.53 19.83
CA VAL A 492 -10.24 11.98 19.05
C VAL A 492 -9.89 10.97 17.95
N THR A 493 -9.97 9.68 18.25
CA THR A 493 -9.76 8.57 17.30
C THR A 493 -10.81 8.62 16.19
N ILE A 494 -12.09 8.74 16.52
CA ILE A 494 -13.16 8.85 15.53
C ILE A 494 -12.99 10.11 14.66
N GLU A 495 -12.62 11.25 15.24
CA GLU A 495 -12.35 12.47 14.47
C GLU A 495 -11.21 12.28 13.45
N ARG A 496 -10.15 11.56 13.83
CA ARG A 496 -9.03 11.25 12.93
C ARG A 496 -9.41 10.23 11.85
N MET A 497 -10.25 9.24 12.19
CA MET A 497 -10.83 8.33 11.19
C MET A 497 -11.70 9.08 10.19
N VAL A 498 -12.51 10.02 10.64
CA VAL A 498 -13.29 10.92 9.77
C VAL A 498 -12.37 11.66 8.81
N SER A 499 -11.27 12.26 9.30
CA SER A 499 -10.28 12.91 8.44
C SER A 499 -9.67 11.94 7.42
N MET A 500 -9.34 10.71 7.83
CA MET A 500 -8.84 9.67 6.92
C MET A 500 -9.87 9.26 5.87
N TRP A 501 -11.14 9.07 6.24
CA TRP A 501 -12.23 8.71 5.32
C TRP A 501 -12.51 9.81 4.29
N LEU A 502 -12.47 11.07 4.70
CA LEU A 502 -12.58 12.23 3.81
C LEU A 502 -11.37 12.31 2.86
N ASN A 503 -10.16 12.06 3.38
CA ASN A 503 -8.92 12.11 2.59
C ASN A 503 -8.76 10.96 1.59
N THR A 504 -9.32 9.77 1.91
CA THR A 504 -9.29 8.58 1.06
C THR A 504 -10.54 8.42 0.18
N ASN A 505 -11.35 9.48 0.08
CA ASN A 505 -12.57 9.56 -0.72
C ASN A 505 -13.62 8.47 -0.42
N LEU A 506 -13.68 8.02 0.84
CA LEU A 506 -14.69 7.06 1.30
C LEU A 506 -16.04 7.75 1.51
N ILE A 507 -16.03 8.91 2.19
CA ILE A 507 -17.19 9.72 2.55
C ILE A 507 -16.96 11.13 2.03
N ASP A 508 -18.02 11.83 1.61
CA ASP A 508 -17.96 13.24 1.16
C ASP A 508 -18.33 14.21 2.29
N GLU A 509 -19.37 13.86 3.05
CA GLU A 509 -19.93 14.71 4.10
C GLU A 509 -20.12 13.96 5.42
N VAL A 510 -19.79 14.62 6.53
CA VAL A 510 -20.01 14.12 7.89
C VAL A 510 -20.89 15.09 8.65
N PHE A 511 -21.96 14.57 9.26
CA PHE A 511 -22.92 15.33 10.05
C PHE A 511 -22.89 14.88 11.51
N TYR A 512 -22.83 15.84 12.43
CA TYR A 512 -22.82 15.57 13.86
C TYR A 512 -24.15 15.95 14.51
N TYR A 513 -24.63 15.09 15.40
CA TYR A 513 -25.88 15.26 16.13
C TYR A 513 -25.69 14.95 17.61
N LYS A 514 -26.60 15.48 18.45
CA LYS A 514 -26.83 14.94 19.79
C LYS A 514 -28.09 14.07 19.76
N ALA A 515 -28.11 12.95 20.49
CA ALA A 515 -29.26 12.05 20.51
C ALA A 515 -30.58 12.75 20.88
N LYS A 516 -30.54 13.73 21.79
CA LYS A 516 -31.72 14.55 22.15
C LYS A 516 -32.34 15.33 21.00
N ASP A 517 -31.61 15.57 19.90
CA ASP A 517 -32.11 16.32 18.74
C ASP A 517 -33.15 15.50 17.97
N PHE A 518 -33.16 14.17 18.12
CA PHE A 518 -34.13 13.26 17.50
C PHE A 518 -35.51 13.27 18.19
N ALA A 519 -35.61 13.80 19.42
CA ALA A 519 -36.89 13.97 20.13
C ALA A 519 -37.85 14.94 19.41
N LYS A 520 -37.30 15.84 18.58
CA LYS A 520 -38.03 16.96 17.96
C LYS A 520 -38.56 16.64 16.56
N SER A 521 -38.54 15.37 16.14
CA SER A 521 -38.88 14.92 14.79
C SER A 521 -40.38 15.04 14.47
N ARG A 522 -40.92 16.27 14.49
CA ARG A 522 -42.21 16.61 13.86
C ARG A 522 -42.05 16.91 12.36
N PHE A 523 -40.80 17.01 11.87
CA PHE A 523 -40.43 17.25 10.48
C PHE A 523 -39.51 16.13 9.99
N LEU A 524 -39.58 15.78 8.70
CA LEU A 524 -38.82 14.68 8.05
C LEU A 524 -37.28 14.85 8.09
N THR A 525 -36.77 15.97 8.64
CA THR A 525 -35.35 16.34 8.66
C THR A 525 -34.90 16.76 10.06
N VAL A 526 -33.90 16.04 10.60
CA VAL A 526 -33.23 16.36 11.86
C VAL A 526 -32.13 17.39 11.60
N SER A 527 -32.13 18.50 12.33
CA SER A 527 -31.07 19.51 12.23
C SER A 527 -29.76 18.97 12.78
N HIS A 528 -28.68 19.00 11.98
CA HIS A 528 -27.33 18.70 12.44
C HIS A 528 -26.74 19.90 13.21
N ARG A 529 -25.76 19.62 14.06
CA ARG A 529 -25.03 20.62 14.86
C ARG A 529 -23.80 21.13 14.15
N GLU A 530 -23.09 20.22 13.49
CA GLU A 530 -21.86 20.48 12.75
C GLU A 530 -21.89 19.67 11.46
N LYS A 531 -21.33 20.23 10.39
CA LYS A 531 -21.11 19.57 9.11
C LYS A 531 -19.64 19.72 8.74
N ARG A 532 -18.99 18.60 8.41
CA ARG A 532 -17.67 18.59 7.80
C ARG A 532 -17.76 18.06 6.38
N THR A 533 -17.00 18.67 5.49
CA THR A 533 -16.89 18.24 4.10
C THR A 533 -15.43 18.05 3.73
N ARG A 534 -15.20 17.33 2.64
CA ARG A 534 -13.85 17.18 2.09
C ARG A 534 -13.21 18.54 1.75
N ALA A 535 -13.98 19.49 1.22
CA ALA A 535 -13.50 20.83 0.89
C ALA A 535 -13.04 21.64 2.11
N SER A 536 -13.62 21.42 3.30
CA SER A 536 -13.16 22.06 4.54
C SER A 536 -11.88 21.43 5.11
N ASN A 537 -11.60 20.14 4.82
CA ASN A 537 -10.44 19.43 5.35
C ASN A 537 -9.13 19.68 4.56
N GLY A 538 -9.20 19.99 3.26
CA GLY A 538 -8.00 20.29 2.46
C GLY A 538 -7.53 21.75 2.47
N GLY A 539 -8.20 22.61 3.25
CA GLY A 539 -7.94 24.05 3.32
C GLY A 539 -8.32 24.81 2.04
N TYR A 540 -8.19 26.15 2.10
CA TYR A 540 -8.64 27.09 1.05
C TYR A 540 -8.04 26.80 -0.35
N LEU A 541 -6.89 26.13 -0.41
CA LEU A 541 -6.21 25.82 -1.68
C LEU A 541 -6.84 24.66 -2.44
N GLN A 542 -7.66 23.81 -1.81
CA GLN A 542 -8.33 22.69 -2.52
C GLN A 542 -9.48 23.18 -3.42
N LEU A 543 -9.98 24.40 -3.20
CA LEU A 543 -10.99 25.07 -4.02
C LEU A 543 -10.46 25.60 -5.36
N LEU A 544 -9.14 25.64 -5.55
CA LEU A 544 -8.48 26.18 -6.76
C LEU A 544 -8.16 25.11 -7.82
N PHE A 545 -8.55 23.86 -7.60
CA PHE A 545 -8.21 22.71 -8.45
C PHE A 545 -9.49 22.02 -9.00
N PRO A 546 -9.41 21.24 -10.11
CA PRO A 546 -10.58 20.72 -10.81
C PRO A 546 -11.52 19.93 -9.91
N ARG A 547 -12.82 19.93 -10.28
CA ARG A 547 -13.97 19.45 -9.49
C ARG A 547 -13.62 18.22 -8.63
N PRO A 548 -13.96 18.22 -7.33
CA PRO A 548 -13.68 17.09 -6.47
C PRO A 548 -14.33 15.83 -7.07
N VAL A 549 -13.52 14.80 -7.30
CA VAL A 549 -14.01 13.48 -7.68
C VAL A 549 -15.02 13.04 -6.63
N ARG A 550 -16.30 12.94 -7.01
CA ARG A 550 -17.42 12.60 -6.12
C ARG A 550 -17.08 11.36 -5.31
N ALA A 551 -17.31 11.33 -4.00
CA ALA A 551 -17.07 10.12 -3.22
C ALA A 551 -17.98 8.96 -3.69
N LEU A 552 -17.54 7.71 -3.49
CA LEU A 552 -18.36 6.54 -3.81
C LEU A 552 -19.60 6.43 -2.90
N ARG A 553 -19.52 6.96 -1.68
CA ARG A 553 -20.57 6.93 -0.66
C ARG A 553 -20.79 8.35 -0.12
N GLN A 554 -22.01 8.67 0.29
CA GLN A 554 -22.42 10.08 0.38
C GLN A 554 -22.23 10.69 1.76
N THR A 555 -22.74 10.05 2.83
CA THR A 555 -22.80 10.70 4.15
C THR A 555 -22.51 9.77 5.33
N LEU A 556 -21.84 10.30 6.35
CA LEU A 556 -21.70 9.69 7.67
C LEU A 556 -22.39 10.57 8.73
N HIS A 557 -23.23 9.96 9.55
CA HIS A 557 -23.96 10.61 10.64
C HIS A 557 -23.40 10.15 11.99
N ILE A 558 -22.74 11.05 12.71
CA ILE A 558 -22.15 10.78 14.03
C ILE A 558 -23.09 11.31 15.12
N ILE A 559 -23.50 10.44 16.04
CA ILE A 559 -24.46 10.76 17.09
C ILE A 559 -23.80 10.58 18.45
N ARG A 560 -23.80 11.67 19.23
CA ARG A 560 -23.23 11.72 20.59
C ARG A 560 -24.32 11.81 21.64
N ASP A 561 -23.92 11.58 22.89
CA ASP A 561 -24.77 11.70 24.08
C ASP A 561 -25.99 10.76 24.03
N VAL A 562 -25.83 9.55 23.46
CA VAL A 562 -26.93 8.58 23.30
C VAL A 562 -27.28 7.89 24.61
N ASP A 563 -26.28 7.47 25.40
CA ASP A 563 -26.50 6.75 26.66
C ASP A 563 -27.41 7.49 27.65
N PRO A 564 -27.17 8.78 28.01
CA PRO A 564 -28.00 9.46 29.01
C PRO A 564 -29.41 9.80 28.51
N VAL A 565 -29.69 9.62 27.21
CA VAL A 565 -31.00 9.90 26.61
C VAL A 565 -31.83 8.63 26.50
N VAL A 566 -31.18 7.52 26.13
CA VAL A 566 -31.82 6.21 25.95
C VAL A 566 -31.92 5.47 27.29
N ASP A 567 -30.98 5.69 28.20
CA ASP A 567 -31.00 5.18 29.57
C ASP A 567 -30.64 6.32 30.55
N PRO A 568 -31.60 7.20 30.88
CA PRO A 568 -31.39 8.35 31.76
C PRO A 568 -31.22 7.99 33.25
N GLY A 569 -31.40 6.72 33.62
CA GLY A 569 -31.47 6.26 35.00
C GLY A 569 -32.69 6.80 35.76
N THR A 570 -32.82 6.40 37.03
CA THR A 570 -33.90 6.85 37.92
C THR A 570 -33.50 8.11 38.68
N GLN A 571 -34.28 9.17 38.54
CA GLN A 571 -34.14 10.41 39.32
C GLN A 571 -35.05 10.39 40.56
N ALA A 572 -34.76 11.24 41.55
CA ALA A 572 -35.54 11.35 42.77
C ALA A 572 -36.93 11.98 42.54
N ASP A 573 -37.09 12.81 41.51
CA ASP A 573 -38.36 13.46 41.15
C ASP A 573 -39.18 12.59 40.17
N PRO A 574 -40.39 12.13 40.56
CA PRO A 574 -41.27 11.35 39.67
C PRO A 574 -41.66 12.09 38.39
N LEU A 575 -41.82 13.42 38.44
CA LEU A 575 -42.19 14.22 37.26
C LEU A 575 -41.02 14.30 36.27
N GLU A 576 -39.79 14.32 36.76
CA GLU A 576 -38.59 14.28 35.93
C GLU A 576 -38.43 12.91 35.26
N ASN A 577 -38.70 11.83 35.98
CA ASN A 577 -38.71 10.47 35.42
C ASN A 577 -39.72 10.34 34.26
N GLN A 578 -40.95 10.80 34.46
CA GLN A 578 -41.97 10.78 33.40
C GLN A 578 -41.52 11.57 32.17
N ARG A 579 -40.98 12.78 32.35
CA ARG A 579 -40.46 13.59 31.23
C ARG A 579 -39.29 12.94 30.50
N ASN A 580 -38.43 12.23 31.25
CA ASN A 580 -37.31 11.51 30.68
C ASN A 580 -37.78 10.29 29.87
N GLU A 581 -38.80 9.57 30.34
CA GLU A 581 -39.43 8.46 29.61
C GLU A 581 -40.10 8.94 28.31
N GLU A 582 -40.89 10.03 28.35
CA GLU A 582 -41.51 10.61 27.16
C GLU A 582 -40.45 11.05 26.13
N ARG A 583 -39.35 11.65 26.61
CA ARG A 583 -38.21 12.06 25.77
C ARG A 583 -37.52 10.83 25.18
N ARG A 584 -37.25 9.81 25.97
CA ARG A 584 -36.63 8.55 25.55
C ARG A 584 -37.44 7.93 24.42
N ALA A 585 -38.75 7.72 24.63
CA ALA A 585 -39.64 7.14 23.62
C ALA A 585 -39.66 7.95 22.31
N SER A 586 -39.66 9.29 22.42
CA SER A 586 -39.60 10.17 21.24
C SER A 586 -38.27 10.06 20.49
N VAL A 587 -37.15 9.94 21.21
CA VAL A 587 -35.82 9.80 20.64
C VAL A 587 -35.63 8.44 19.99
N GLU A 588 -36.00 7.35 20.67
CA GLU A 588 -35.93 5.98 20.14
C GLU A 588 -36.69 5.88 18.81
N LYS A 589 -37.94 6.38 18.78
CA LYS A 589 -38.74 6.44 17.55
C LYS A 589 -38.07 7.27 16.44
N GLY A 590 -37.47 8.42 16.79
CA GLY A 590 -36.77 9.26 15.83
C GLY A 590 -35.50 8.61 15.27
N LEU A 591 -34.76 7.88 16.12
CA LEU A 591 -33.57 7.12 15.71
C LEU A 591 -33.95 5.93 14.81
N GLU A 592 -35.03 5.23 15.14
CA GLU A 592 -35.56 4.12 14.35
C GLU A 592 -35.93 4.55 12.94
N GLN A 593 -36.76 5.59 12.80
CA GLN A 593 -37.13 6.15 11.50
C GLN A 593 -35.92 6.62 10.68
N PHE A 594 -34.92 7.18 11.35
CA PHE A 594 -33.70 7.62 10.69
C PHE A 594 -32.84 6.44 10.20
N ALA A 595 -32.71 5.39 11.01
CA ALA A 595 -32.00 4.17 10.65
C ALA A 595 -32.70 3.43 9.49
N GLU A 596 -34.03 3.31 9.52
CA GLU A 596 -34.82 2.72 8.42
C GLU A 596 -34.59 3.45 7.10
N ARG A 597 -34.62 4.79 7.11
CA ARG A 597 -34.33 5.59 5.92
C ARG A 597 -32.93 5.33 5.39
N LEU A 598 -31.95 5.28 6.28
CA LEU A 598 -30.55 5.08 5.94
C LEU A 598 -30.31 3.69 5.33
N HIS A 599 -30.95 2.65 5.87
CA HIS A 599 -30.93 1.30 5.30
C HIS A 599 -31.56 1.27 3.90
N LYS A 600 -32.66 2.02 3.69
CA LYS A 600 -33.33 2.14 2.38
C LYS A 600 -32.49 2.89 1.34
N GLU A 601 -31.80 3.96 1.75
CA GLU A 601 -30.92 4.75 0.87
C GLU A 601 -29.68 3.94 0.44
N GLY A 602 -29.12 3.15 1.35
CA GLY A 602 -28.07 2.18 1.06
C GLY A 602 -26.66 2.76 0.91
N HIS A 603 -26.49 4.08 0.94
CA HIS A 603 -25.21 4.77 0.67
C HIS A 603 -24.73 5.71 1.80
N SER A 604 -25.37 5.64 2.96
CA SER A 604 -25.07 6.46 4.15
C SER A 604 -24.81 5.58 5.38
N TYR A 605 -24.09 6.12 6.37
CA TYR A 605 -23.69 5.41 7.59
C TYR A 605 -24.07 6.17 8.85
N MET A 606 -24.31 5.44 9.95
CA MET A 606 -24.63 5.98 11.27
C MET A 606 -23.65 5.40 12.29
N LEU A 607 -22.99 6.29 13.04
CA LEU A 607 -22.05 5.93 14.10
C LEU A 607 -22.49 6.58 15.40
N PHE A 608 -22.90 5.77 16.36
CA PHE A 608 -23.13 6.22 17.73
C PHE A 608 -21.82 6.19 18.51
N ILE A 609 -21.61 7.19 19.36
CA ILE A 609 -20.51 7.23 20.32
C ILE A 609 -21.10 7.23 21.72
N GLY A 610 -20.74 6.23 22.51
CA GLY A 610 -21.18 6.08 23.89
C GLY A 610 -20.17 5.37 24.78
N GLY A 611 -20.61 4.97 25.96
CA GLY A 611 -19.82 4.32 27.00
C GLY A 611 -20.58 3.20 27.71
N ARG A 612 -21.49 2.51 27.00
CA ARG A 612 -22.25 1.35 27.50
C ARG A 612 -21.88 0.06 26.75
N ASP A 613 -22.21 -1.08 27.36
CA ASP A 613 -21.67 -2.36 26.88
C ASP A 613 -22.53 -2.99 25.78
N ALA A 614 -22.08 -4.16 25.32
CA ALA A 614 -22.82 -4.94 24.33
C ALA A 614 -24.16 -5.47 24.88
N ALA A 615 -24.37 -5.54 26.20
CA ALA A 615 -25.67 -5.92 26.77
C ALA A 615 -26.65 -4.75 26.64
N TRP A 616 -26.21 -3.55 27.01
CA TRP A 616 -26.97 -2.32 26.85
C TRP A 616 -27.36 -2.05 25.39
N TRP A 617 -26.43 -2.21 24.45
CA TRP A 617 -26.75 -2.10 23.02
C TRP A 617 -27.85 -3.08 22.60
N ARG A 618 -27.75 -4.34 23.04
CA ARG A 618 -28.73 -5.38 22.71
C ARG A 618 -30.12 -5.07 23.25
N GLU A 619 -30.18 -4.56 24.47
CA GLU A 619 -31.42 -4.17 25.11
C GLU A 619 -32.07 -2.95 24.43
N HIS A 620 -31.29 -1.91 24.13
CA HIS A 620 -31.86 -0.61 23.79
C HIS A 620 -31.84 -0.24 22.32
N LEU A 621 -30.88 -0.73 21.53
CA LEU A 621 -30.64 -0.21 20.17
C LEU A 621 -30.54 -1.31 19.09
N GLN A 622 -30.61 -2.60 19.46
CA GLN A 622 -30.53 -3.70 18.50
C GLN A 622 -31.62 -3.66 17.42
N HIS A 623 -32.80 -3.10 17.73
CA HIS A 623 -33.89 -2.92 16.78
C HIS A 623 -33.51 -2.05 15.57
N LEU A 624 -32.46 -1.21 15.68
CA LEU A 624 -31.93 -0.41 14.57
C LEU A 624 -31.19 -1.23 13.51
N SER A 625 -31.10 -2.56 13.67
CA SER A 625 -30.40 -3.48 12.75
C SER A 625 -28.93 -3.10 12.55
N GLY A 626 -28.26 -2.72 13.65
CA GLY A 626 -26.86 -2.34 13.68
C GLY A 626 -25.98 -3.31 14.48
N GLU A 627 -24.71 -2.96 14.60
CA GLU A 627 -23.71 -3.75 15.33
C GLU A 627 -23.03 -2.91 16.43
N TRP A 628 -22.69 -3.56 17.54
CA TRP A 628 -21.85 -2.97 18.58
C TRP A 628 -20.37 -3.15 18.25
N TRP A 629 -19.53 -2.17 18.55
CA TRP A 629 -18.08 -2.22 18.37
C TRP A 629 -17.30 -1.94 19.66
N LEU A 630 -16.27 -2.78 19.82
CA LEU A 630 -15.32 -3.05 20.92
C LEU A 630 -15.25 -2.10 22.14
N ASN A 631 -14.87 -2.71 23.28
CA ASN A 631 -14.38 -2.05 24.49
C ASN A 631 -12.85 -2.11 24.55
N MET A 632 -12.17 -1.03 24.17
CA MET A 632 -10.70 -0.91 24.25
C MET A 632 -10.27 0.35 24.98
N ALA A 633 -9.08 0.33 25.58
CA ALA A 633 -8.43 1.54 26.05
C ALA A 633 -7.88 2.30 24.84
N TRP A 634 -8.65 3.27 24.35
CA TRP A 634 -8.29 4.11 23.21
C TRP A 634 -7.06 4.93 23.54
N LYS A 635 -5.90 4.52 23.00
CA LYS A 635 -4.67 5.32 23.03
C LYS A 635 -4.29 5.67 21.61
N TYR A 636 -4.11 6.96 21.34
CA TYR A 636 -3.65 7.42 20.05
C TYR A 636 -2.19 7.00 19.80
N THR A 637 -1.95 6.04 18.90
CA THR A 637 -0.59 5.66 18.49
C THR A 637 -0.12 6.57 17.34
N VAL A 638 0.78 7.51 17.64
CA VAL A 638 1.51 8.28 16.61
C VAL A 638 2.74 7.52 16.17
N HIS A 639 3.15 7.62 14.90
CA HIS A 639 4.41 7.03 14.48
C HIS A 639 5.56 7.57 15.34
N SER A 640 6.42 6.67 15.83
CA SER A 640 7.65 6.98 16.57
C SER A 640 8.57 8.02 15.87
N ARG A 641 8.50 8.16 14.54
CA ARG A 641 9.24 9.19 13.79
C ARG A 641 8.64 10.59 13.95
N TYR A 642 7.32 10.72 14.00
CA TYR A 642 6.67 12.00 14.31
C TYR A 642 7.05 12.46 15.73
N VAL A 643 7.10 11.53 16.69
CA VAL A 643 7.61 11.81 18.03
C VAL A 643 9.07 12.30 17.98
N ARG A 644 9.93 11.66 17.18
CA ARG A 644 11.31 12.13 16.96
C ARG A 644 11.39 13.51 16.29
N ASP A 645 10.63 13.77 15.24
CA ASP A 645 10.65 15.03 14.49
C ASP A 645 10.13 16.20 15.35
N VAL A 646 9.07 15.96 16.14
CA VAL A 646 8.57 16.94 17.14
C VAL A 646 9.59 17.16 18.25
N THR A 647 10.26 16.12 18.73
CA THR A 647 11.31 16.23 19.77
C THR A 647 12.55 16.96 19.26
N LEU A 648 12.94 16.75 18.00
CA LEU A 648 14.04 17.46 17.33
C LEU A 648 13.70 18.94 17.08
N LEU A 649 12.44 19.24 16.74
CA LEU A 649 11.95 20.63 16.61
C LEU A 649 11.86 21.33 17.97
N ALA A 650 11.49 20.62 19.04
CA ALA A 650 11.46 21.14 20.40
C ALA A 650 12.88 21.36 20.98
N GLY A 651 13.83 20.47 20.68
CA GLY A 651 15.23 20.56 21.13
C GLY A 651 16.04 21.69 20.49
N ASN A 652 15.58 22.25 19.37
CA ASN A 652 16.21 23.39 18.69
C ASN A 652 15.78 24.77 19.24
N ARG A 653 14.89 24.83 20.23
CA ARG A 653 14.61 26.07 20.97
C ARG A 653 15.68 26.27 22.04
N ARG A 654 16.71 27.07 21.73
CA ARG A 654 17.69 27.53 22.72
C ARG A 654 16.96 28.18 23.91
N PRO A 655 17.30 27.85 25.17
CA PRO A 655 16.74 28.55 26.32
C PRO A 655 17.20 30.00 26.27
N ILE A 656 16.25 30.93 26.23
CA ILE A 656 16.51 32.36 26.38
C ILE A 656 16.95 32.56 27.83
N SER A 657 18.21 32.97 28.03
CA SER A 657 18.74 33.36 29.32
C SER A 657 17.94 34.56 29.83
N ARG A 658 17.22 34.39 30.94
CA ARG A 658 16.71 35.50 31.74
C ARG A 658 17.90 36.22 32.35
N THR A 659 18.33 37.30 31.72
CA THR A 659 19.17 38.30 32.39
C THR A 659 18.25 39.18 33.22
N MET A 660 18.47 39.20 34.53
CA MET A 660 17.81 40.13 35.45
C MET A 660 18.29 41.56 35.14
N GLN A 661 17.33 42.46 34.93
CA GLN A 661 17.35 43.85 35.39
C GLN A 661 15.94 44.22 35.81
#